data_AF-A0AAV9XJ74-F1
#
_entry.id   AF-A0AAV9XJ74-F1
#
_cell.length_a   1.000
_cell.length_b   1.000
_cell.length_c   1.000
_cell.angle_alpha   90.00
_cell.angle_beta   90.00
_cell.angle_gamma   90.00
#
_symmetry.space_group_name_H-M   'P 1'
#
loop_
_entity.id
_entity.type
_entity.pdbx_description
1 polymer ?
#
loop_
_entity_poly.entity_id
_entity_poly.type
_entity_poly.pdbx_seq_one_letter_code
_entity_poly.pdbx_strand_id
1 'polypeptide(L)'
;MQSDDQGVVVYLDAGTYILKDTLFVPPGSRIVGEAWAQLVAEGPLFSNASDPRPMLRIGNPGDFGKVEMQDLLFTVKGPTAGVVLVEWNIMADDQGSAGMWDCHFRIGGAVGTALTSKECPALTGNATTSRECIAGSLMMHITPSASAYFENVWLWVADHVIDELDPESSSNGIAQCSIFVARGLLIESTGPVWLYGTTSEHAVMYQYNLYRAENVFANMIQAESSYFQPGPTAPAPLNSSLGLFQGDGEHGNCTDGTGCDSSWGLKVSESNGIYIAGVGLYSWFNSPNHDKTACIDTSSCQKSLIQWENNSPAVQINNLITIGTTSMIDVDGDEVSAADNLAVDSYPFWSQITAYGQGHGYVDYYGADYESDDDFDLDSAPLSPCNASYTTMEDLDAASSSIPPYCVDQYTLETLKNVYDTSLTDYNSLLTDGYDQKFTVYSKAVSDSAGSQVSDFVDNNGNNYFTCLVGEPTYCCSICAGQGPRGCKYCFDGTNDKPCYNTCNGPMCRRSAKYSKPDGIRVVGQYQNVVYIKNPEPCPPDYSQRGAAPDNPYTQSVWWNLPRENHDRFLADLYNNTGIYPEKIKFVDRDRGNTCAPSQQGNKDNICWMSGYDYSFPQPDGYGAGDVSNPKSVVQDALSKSTTLGPQLDAVIASVAIVAYPGDVKELIDAVSLPILTIAAAVESMQQVEDVAEEIEEAKRKALILAFVTAILFFIPIAGVALGTVAGLADIATVVTLLGTVGSVAFDVYTIVDDPENAPLAIFSLILTPLALTDLSVISKAANIRRGMDTAEVAKLGRSVANRMDIVQRIAGMCRKI
;
A
#
# COMPACT_ATOMS: atom_id res chain seq x y z
N MET A 1 15.15 -2.59 -32.90
CA MET A 1 16.29 -2.59 -31.97
C MET A 1 16.84 -4.01 -31.96
N GLN A 2 18.15 -4.24 -32.05
CA GLN A 2 18.74 -5.58 -31.91
C GLN A 2 19.52 -5.61 -30.59
N SER A 3 19.08 -6.49 -29.70
CA SER A 3 19.86 -6.99 -28.57
C SER A 3 20.68 -8.16 -29.10
N ASP A 4 21.95 -7.92 -29.45
CA ASP A 4 22.90 -9.01 -29.72
C ASP A 4 23.34 -9.58 -28.36
N ASP A 5 23.07 -10.87 -28.10
CA ASP A 5 23.72 -11.88 -27.22
C ASP A 5 24.53 -11.45 -25.96
N GLN A 6 24.36 -10.22 -25.46
CA GLN A 6 25.16 -9.59 -24.40
C GLN A 6 24.33 -9.10 -23.21
N GLY A 7 23.04 -9.47 -23.12
CA GLY A 7 22.22 -9.13 -21.94
C GLY A 7 21.99 -7.61 -21.76
N VAL A 8 21.93 -6.85 -22.86
CA VAL A 8 21.65 -5.41 -22.84
C VAL A 8 20.15 -5.18 -22.73
N VAL A 9 19.72 -4.38 -21.75
CA VAL A 9 18.34 -3.94 -21.58
C VAL A 9 18.10 -2.67 -22.40
N VAL A 10 17.05 -2.67 -23.21
CA VAL A 10 16.56 -1.47 -23.91
C VAL A 10 15.74 -0.66 -22.92
N TYR A 11 16.30 0.44 -22.43
CA TYR A 11 15.58 1.39 -21.59
C TYR A 11 14.92 2.48 -22.46
N LEU A 12 13.61 2.66 -22.31
CA LEU A 12 12.86 3.72 -22.97
C LEU A 12 12.54 4.82 -21.95
N ASP A 13 13.22 5.97 -22.07
CA ASP A 13 12.93 7.14 -21.25
C ASP A 13 11.45 7.55 -21.39
N ALA A 14 10.90 8.21 -20.38
CA ALA A 14 9.50 8.60 -20.35
C ALA A 14 9.19 9.52 -21.56
N GLY A 15 8.22 9.13 -22.38
CA GLY A 15 7.91 9.86 -23.60
C GLY A 15 6.90 9.18 -24.50
N THR A 16 6.61 9.83 -25.63
CA THR A 16 5.67 9.38 -26.66
C THR A 16 6.42 9.13 -27.95
N TYR A 17 6.55 7.85 -28.32
CA TYR A 17 7.33 7.38 -29.45
C TYR A 17 6.39 7.00 -30.61
N ILE A 18 6.32 7.88 -31.62
CA ILE A 18 5.48 7.65 -32.79
C ILE A 18 6.11 6.60 -33.73
N LEU A 19 5.42 5.48 -33.89
CA LEU A 19 5.72 4.40 -34.83
C LEU A 19 4.85 4.55 -36.07
N LYS A 20 5.48 4.71 -37.23
CA LYS A 20 4.80 4.79 -38.55
C LYS A 20 4.84 3.49 -39.34
N ASP A 21 5.50 2.48 -38.78
CA ASP A 21 5.73 1.19 -39.39
C ASP A 21 5.85 0.12 -38.29
N THR A 22 5.73 -1.16 -38.67
CA THR A 22 5.88 -2.29 -37.74
C THR A 22 7.27 -2.27 -37.10
N LEU A 23 7.32 -2.24 -35.77
CA LEU A 23 8.53 -2.44 -34.99
C LEU A 23 8.67 -3.92 -34.64
N PHE A 24 9.70 -4.55 -35.20
CA PHE A 24 10.08 -5.94 -34.89
C PHE A 24 10.92 -6.00 -33.61
N VAL A 25 10.50 -6.85 -32.67
CA VAL A 25 11.20 -7.17 -31.42
C VAL A 25 11.76 -8.59 -31.54
N PRO A 26 13.08 -8.76 -31.71
CA PRO A 26 13.69 -10.08 -31.88
C PRO A 26 13.73 -10.87 -30.56
N PRO A 27 13.84 -12.22 -30.63
CA PRO A 27 14.22 -13.04 -29.49
C PRO A 27 15.52 -12.53 -28.81
N GLY A 28 15.61 -12.66 -27.49
CA GLY A 28 16.68 -12.13 -26.65
C GLY A 28 16.48 -10.67 -26.22
N SER A 29 15.34 -10.05 -26.51
CA SER A 29 15.06 -8.65 -26.15
C SER A 29 14.59 -8.50 -24.71
N ARG A 30 15.11 -7.48 -24.02
CA ARG A 30 14.60 -7.00 -22.72
C ARG A 30 14.31 -5.51 -22.86
N ILE A 31 13.08 -5.09 -22.61
CA ILE A 31 12.63 -3.71 -22.81
C ILE A 31 11.99 -3.21 -21.53
N VAL A 32 12.45 -2.08 -21.00
CA VAL A 32 11.92 -1.45 -19.78
C VAL A 32 11.62 0.01 -20.08
N GLY A 33 10.41 0.47 -19.80
CA GLY A 33 10.04 1.88 -19.86
C GLY A 33 10.27 2.61 -18.54
N GLU A 34 10.47 3.92 -18.60
CA GLU A 34 10.36 4.80 -17.43
C GLU A 34 8.89 5.16 -17.20
N ALA A 35 8.30 4.58 -16.14
CA ALA A 35 6.88 4.67 -15.80
C ALA A 35 5.96 4.04 -16.86
N TRP A 36 5.49 4.79 -17.86
CA TRP A 36 4.70 4.27 -18.98
C TRP A 36 5.14 4.94 -20.27
N ALA A 37 6.32 4.56 -20.75
CA ALA A 37 6.82 4.99 -22.05
C ALA A 37 5.86 4.52 -23.15
N GLN A 38 5.38 5.46 -23.98
CA GLN A 38 4.26 5.22 -24.89
C GLN A 38 4.76 4.91 -26.30
N LEU A 39 4.39 3.75 -26.84
CA LEU A 39 4.60 3.39 -28.24
C LEU A 39 3.30 3.61 -29.00
N VAL A 40 3.32 4.52 -29.98
CA VAL A 40 2.11 5.06 -30.62
C VAL A 40 2.07 4.71 -32.09
N ALA A 41 1.08 3.93 -32.53
CA ALA A 41 0.84 3.73 -33.96
C ALA A 41 0.23 4.99 -34.59
N GLU A 42 0.82 5.46 -35.70
CA GLU A 42 0.25 6.56 -36.49
C GLU A 42 0.55 6.36 -37.99
N GLY A 43 -0.43 6.63 -38.84
CA GLY A 43 -0.20 6.82 -40.27
C GLY A 43 -0.77 5.72 -41.17
N PRO A 44 -0.56 5.85 -42.50
CA PRO A 44 -1.36 5.14 -43.51
C PRO A 44 -1.16 3.63 -43.52
N LEU A 45 -0.05 3.12 -43.00
CA LEU A 45 0.23 1.68 -42.90
C LEU A 45 -0.66 0.97 -41.87
N PHE A 46 -1.32 1.73 -41.00
CA PHE A 46 -2.21 1.23 -39.96
C PHE A 46 -3.67 1.62 -40.20
N SER A 47 -4.02 2.23 -41.34
CA SER A 47 -5.36 2.79 -41.57
C SER A 47 -6.32 1.85 -42.31
N ASN A 48 -5.84 0.72 -42.87
CA ASN A 48 -6.66 -0.17 -43.68
C ASN A 48 -7.26 -1.34 -42.87
N ALA A 49 -8.54 -1.26 -42.54
CA ALA A 49 -9.25 -2.30 -41.78
C ALA A 49 -9.33 -3.66 -42.48
N SER A 50 -9.19 -3.71 -43.80
CA SER A 50 -9.19 -4.96 -44.59
C SER A 50 -7.80 -5.55 -44.81
N ASP A 51 -6.76 -4.87 -44.34
CA ASP A 51 -5.36 -5.35 -44.39
C ASP A 51 -4.68 -5.01 -43.04
N PRO A 52 -5.02 -5.74 -41.96
CA PRO A 52 -4.53 -5.45 -40.63
C PRO A 52 -3.03 -5.64 -40.52
N ARG A 53 -2.37 -4.80 -39.73
CA ARG A 53 -0.92 -4.78 -39.61
C ARG A 53 -0.45 -4.57 -38.18
N PRO A 54 0.53 -5.38 -37.69
CA PRO A 54 1.08 -5.18 -36.36
C PRO A 54 1.87 -3.88 -36.24
N MET A 55 1.62 -3.13 -35.16
CA MET A 55 2.51 -2.07 -34.69
C MET A 55 3.75 -2.70 -34.06
N LEU A 56 3.57 -3.66 -33.15
CA LEU A 56 4.65 -4.46 -32.58
C LEU A 56 4.53 -5.91 -33.03
N ARG A 57 5.63 -6.45 -33.55
CA ARG A 57 5.77 -7.87 -33.87
C ARG A 57 6.81 -8.48 -32.95
N ILE A 58 6.38 -9.32 -32.02
CA ILE A 58 7.24 -9.96 -31.01
C ILE A 58 7.65 -11.35 -31.49
N GLY A 59 8.88 -11.45 -31.99
CA GLY A 59 9.35 -12.61 -32.74
C GLY A 59 8.59 -12.82 -34.05
N ASN A 60 9.07 -13.75 -34.87
CA ASN A 60 8.33 -14.32 -36.00
C ASN A 60 7.69 -15.65 -35.58
N PRO A 61 6.64 -16.11 -36.29
CA PRO A 61 6.09 -17.44 -36.07
C PRO A 61 7.19 -18.52 -36.16
N GLY A 62 7.30 -19.33 -35.10
CA GLY A 62 8.34 -20.35 -34.95
C GLY A 62 9.66 -19.88 -34.35
N ASP A 63 9.82 -18.60 -33.97
CA ASP A 63 10.96 -18.16 -33.19
C ASP A 63 10.86 -18.66 -31.74
N PHE A 64 12.00 -19.11 -31.19
CA PHE A 64 12.14 -19.58 -29.80
C PHE A 64 13.15 -18.70 -29.06
N GLY A 65 12.86 -18.33 -27.81
CA GLY A 65 13.77 -17.59 -26.95
C GLY A 65 13.06 -16.69 -25.94
N LYS A 66 13.80 -15.71 -25.43
CA LYS A 66 13.34 -14.80 -24.35
C LYS A 66 12.87 -13.47 -24.91
N VAL A 67 11.73 -12.97 -24.44
CA VAL A 67 11.37 -11.56 -24.59
C VAL A 67 10.75 -11.10 -23.28
N GLU A 68 11.34 -10.08 -22.66
CA GLU A 68 10.82 -9.48 -21.43
C GLU A 68 10.48 -8.01 -21.71
N MET A 69 9.27 -7.57 -21.36
CA MET A 69 8.79 -6.21 -21.55
C MET A 69 8.17 -5.68 -20.26
N GLN A 70 8.55 -4.47 -19.82
CA GLN A 70 8.04 -3.87 -18.58
C GLN A 70 7.77 -2.36 -18.73
N ASP A 71 6.74 -1.84 -18.06
CA ASP A 71 6.49 -0.39 -17.89
C ASP A 71 6.21 0.35 -19.21
N LEU A 72 5.37 -0.24 -20.08
CA LEU A 72 5.07 0.27 -21.42
C LEU A 72 3.58 0.55 -21.63
N LEU A 73 3.29 1.54 -22.47
CA LEU A 73 1.94 1.84 -22.93
C LEU A 73 1.84 1.74 -24.45
N PHE A 74 1.01 0.84 -24.96
CA PHE A 74 0.69 0.71 -26.37
C PHE A 74 -0.55 1.55 -26.70
N THR A 75 -0.43 2.48 -27.63
CA THR A 75 -1.54 3.37 -28.00
C THR A 75 -1.52 3.72 -29.47
N VAL A 76 -2.47 4.54 -29.89
CA VAL A 76 -2.63 4.98 -31.28
C VAL A 76 -2.90 6.48 -31.30
N LYS A 77 -2.55 7.10 -32.43
CA LYS A 77 -3.07 8.40 -32.81
C LYS A 77 -3.96 8.22 -34.03
N GLY A 78 -5.27 8.26 -33.79
CA GLY A 78 -6.29 7.84 -34.74
C GLY A 78 -6.48 8.79 -35.94
N PRO A 79 -7.19 8.31 -36.99
CA PRO A 79 -7.75 6.96 -37.14
C PRO A 79 -6.71 5.90 -37.60
N THR A 80 -6.84 4.69 -37.07
CA THR A 80 -5.89 3.57 -37.27
C THR A 80 -6.62 2.23 -37.42
N ALA A 81 -7.66 2.20 -38.26
CA ALA A 81 -8.59 1.06 -38.38
C ALA A 81 -7.95 -0.31 -38.70
N GLY A 82 -6.75 -0.35 -39.25
CA GLY A 82 -6.00 -1.57 -39.57
C GLY A 82 -4.94 -1.96 -38.55
N VAL A 83 -4.75 -1.23 -37.45
CA VAL A 83 -3.68 -1.58 -36.50
C VAL A 83 -4.03 -2.85 -35.72
N VAL A 84 -3.04 -3.74 -35.61
CA VAL A 84 -2.93 -4.75 -34.54
C VAL A 84 -1.87 -4.20 -33.57
N LEU A 85 -2.19 -3.84 -32.33
CA LEU A 85 -1.17 -3.16 -31.49
C LEU A 85 0.01 -4.09 -31.18
N VAL A 86 -0.27 -5.33 -30.75
CA VAL A 86 0.77 -6.35 -30.49
C VAL A 86 0.41 -7.67 -31.14
N GLU A 87 1.29 -8.17 -32.01
CA GLU A 87 1.30 -9.54 -32.54
C GLU A 87 2.42 -10.32 -31.85
N TRP A 88 2.04 -11.32 -31.06
CA TRP A 88 2.92 -12.13 -30.22
C TRP A 88 3.13 -13.51 -30.84
N ASN A 89 4.36 -13.76 -31.31
CA ASN A 89 4.70 -14.96 -32.08
C ASN A 89 5.69 -15.90 -31.39
N ILE A 90 6.50 -15.36 -30.47
CA ILE A 90 7.63 -16.07 -29.88
C ILE A 90 7.18 -17.18 -28.92
N MET A 91 7.87 -18.32 -28.97
CA MET A 91 7.81 -19.35 -27.94
C MET A 91 8.96 -19.16 -26.94
N ALA A 92 8.65 -19.22 -25.65
CA ALA A 92 9.60 -19.16 -24.56
C ALA A 92 10.51 -20.39 -24.56
N ASP A 93 11.80 -20.18 -24.32
CA ASP A 93 12.78 -21.25 -24.11
C ASP A 93 12.81 -21.78 -22.66
N ASP A 94 12.31 -20.98 -21.72
CA ASP A 94 12.13 -21.29 -20.30
C ASP A 94 10.73 -20.83 -19.85
N GLN A 95 10.16 -21.43 -18.80
CA GLN A 95 8.84 -21.01 -18.30
C GLN A 95 8.87 -19.52 -17.88
N GLY A 96 7.92 -18.74 -18.40
CA GLY A 96 7.82 -17.30 -18.12
C GLY A 96 8.85 -16.41 -18.84
N SER A 97 9.77 -16.96 -19.65
CA SER A 97 10.83 -16.16 -20.28
C SER A 97 10.40 -15.33 -21.50
N ALA A 98 9.18 -15.54 -21.98
CA ALA A 98 8.52 -14.69 -22.97
C ALA A 98 7.26 -14.09 -22.34
N GLY A 99 7.33 -12.83 -21.90
CA GLY A 99 6.27 -12.19 -21.15
C GLY A 99 6.32 -10.68 -21.07
N MET A 100 5.28 -10.11 -20.46
CA MET A 100 5.18 -8.68 -20.16
C MET A 100 4.56 -8.43 -18.78
N TRP A 101 5.03 -7.38 -18.11
CA TRP A 101 4.62 -6.92 -16.78
C TRP A 101 4.34 -5.42 -16.83
N ASP A 102 3.25 -4.93 -16.24
CA ASP A 102 2.91 -3.49 -16.25
C ASP A 102 2.92 -2.88 -17.66
N CYS A 103 2.43 -3.65 -18.64
CA CYS A 103 2.34 -3.24 -20.03
C CYS A 103 0.87 -3.12 -20.43
N HIS A 104 0.41 -1.92 -20.75
CA HIS A 104 -1.02 -1.66 -20.96
C HIS A 104 -1.29 -1.13 -22.38
N PHE A 105 -2.52 -1.31 -22.84
CA PHE A 105 -3.04 -0.76 -24.08
C PHE A 105 -4.07 0.30 -23.70
N ARG A 106 -3.89 1.52 -24.20
CA ARG A 106 -4.83 2.63 -23.99
C ARG A 106 -5.20 3.25 -25.33
N ILE A 107 -6.33 2.86 -25.89
CA ILE A 107 -6.75 3.33 -27.21
C ILE A 107 -7.70 4.52 -27.06
N GLY A 108 -7.15 5.72 -27.22
CA GLY A 108 -7.87 6.99 -27.11
C GLY A 108 -8.03 7.48 -25.66
N GLY A 109 -8.98 8.39 -25.43
CA GLY A 109 -9.30 8.93 -24.10
C GLY A 109 -8.28 9.92 -23.52
N ALA A 110 -7.15 10.13 -24.19
CA ALA A 110 -6.04 10.95 -23.69
C ALA A 110 -5.60 12.02 -24.68
N VAL A 111 -4.98 13.09 -24.17
CA VAL A 111 -4.42 14.17 -24.98
C VAL A 111 -3.39 13.60 -25.97
N GLY A 112 -3.48 14.03 -27.23
CA GLY A 112 -2.55 13.62 -28.29
C GLY A 112 -2.99 12.39 -29.10
N THR A 113 -4.03 11.66 -28.65
CA THR A 113 -4.57 10.49 -29.38
C THR A 113 -5.46 10.86 -30.57
N ALA A 114 -5.97 12.11 -30.62
CA ALA A 114 -7.03 12.55 -31.53
C ALA A 114 -8.31 11.70 -31.45
N LEU A 115 -8.54 11.09 -30.29
CA LEU A 115 -9.64 10.19 -29.97
C LEU A 115 -10.18 10.55 -28.58
N THR A 116 -10.53 11.82 -28.33
CA THR A 116 -11.19 12.24 -27.08
C THR A 116 -12.69 12.42 -27.30
N SER A 117 -13.44 12.82 -26.27
CA SER A 117 -14.88 13.15 -26.39
C SER A 117 -15.15 14.29 -27.39
N LYS A 118 -14.13 15.09 -27.74
CA LYS A 118 -14.23 16.15 -28.74
C LYS A 118 -14.30 15.61 -30.16
N GLU A 119 -13.43 14.67 -30.53
CA GLU A 119 -13.44 14.03 -31.84
C GLU A 119 -14.46 12.89 -31.91
N CYS A 120 -14.62 12.17 -30.80
CA CYS A 120 -15.37 10.94 -30.65
C CYS A 120 -16.36 11.02 -29.48
N PRO A 121 -17.38 11.90 -29.55
CA PRO A 121 -18.36 12.04 -28.50
C PRO A 121 -19.14 10.73 -28.26
N ALA A 122 -19.61 10.54 -27.03
CA ALA A 122 -20.42 9.38 -26.66
C ALA A 122 -21.64 9.21 -27.59
N LEU A 123 -21.84 8.00 -28.11
CA LEU A 123 -23.03 7.67 -28.89
C LEU A 123 -24.24 7.54 -27.96
N THR A 124 -25.14 8.53 -28.02
CA THR A 124 -26.44 8.52 -27.31
C THR A 124 -27.57 8.85 -28.28
N GLY A 125 -28.74 8.21 -28.13
CA GLY A 125 -29.90 8.46 -28.98
C GLY A 125 -29.65 8.19 -30.47
N ASN A 126 -29.77 9.23 -31.31
CA ASN A 126 -29.60 9.16 -32.78
C ASN A 126 -28.18 9.54 -33.26
N ALA A 127 -27.18 9.55 -32.38
CA ALA A 127 -25.81 9.89 -32.74
C ALA A 127 -25.25 8.92 -33.80
N THR A 128 -24.59 9.44 -34.83
CA THR A 128 -24.01 8.65 -35.92
C THR A 128 -22.54 8.36 -35.69
N THR A 129 -22.13 7.10 -35.92
CA THR A 129 -20.74 6.67 -35.87
C THR A 129 -19.83 7.46 -36.84
N SER A 130 -18.71 7.97 -36.33
CA SER A 130 -17.67 8.63 -37.14
C SER A 130 -16.57 7.66 -37.54
N ARG A 131 -16.11 7.72 -38.79
CA ARG A 131 -14.96 6.92 -39.27
C ARG A 131 -13.64 7.33 -38.62
N GLU A 132 -13.52 8.59 -38.19
CA GLU A 132 -12.33 9.09 -37.51
C GLU A 132 -12.12 8.44 -36.13
N CYS A 133 -13.17 7.83 -35.56
CA CYS A 133 -13.14 7.15 -34.27
C CYS A 133 -12.81 5.66 -34.38
N ILE A 134 -12.54 5.15 -35.59
CA ILE A 134 -12.12 3.76 -35.80
C ILE A 134 -10.61 3.67 -35.57
N ALA A 135 -10.25 3.01 -34.48
CA ALA A 135 -8.93 3.09 -33.86
C ALA A 135 -8.13 1.79 -33.91
N GLY A 136 -8.73 0.66 -34.28
CA GLY A 136 -7.96 -0.57 -34.47
C GLY A 136 -8.72 -1.81 -34.93
N SER A 137 -7.95 -2.78 -35.40
CA SER A 137 -8.45 -4.10 -35.82
C SER A 137 -8.35 -5.12 -34.69
N LEU A 138 -7.31 -5.06 -33.84
CA LEU A 138 -7.08 -5.98 -32.73
C LEU A 138 -6.11 -5.36 -31.72
N MET A 139 -6.40 -5.42 -30.42
CA MET A 139 -5.45 -4.96 -29.41
C MET A 139 -4.26 -5.92 -29.33
N MET A 140 -4.53 -7.22 -29.14
CA MET A 140 -3.46 -8.20 -28.97
C MET A 140 -3.78 -9.55 -29.61
N HIS A 141 -2.80 -10.12 -30.32
CA HIS A 141 -2.86 -11.44 -30.94
C HIS A 141 -1.77 -12.36 -30.40
N ILE A 142 -2.13 -13.40 -29.66
CA ILE A 142 -1.23 -14.51 -29.34
C ILE A 142 -1.43 -15.60 -30.40
N THR A 143 -0.43 -15.73 -31.28
CA THR A 143 -0.53 -16.60 -32.46
C THR A 143 -0.31 -18.08 -32.10
N PRO A 144 -0.65 -19.03 -33.00
CA PRO A 144 -0.68 -20.46 -32.66
C PRO A 144 0.61 -21.07 -32.11
N SER A 145 1.77 -20.59 -32.58
CA SER A 145 3.07 -21.15 -32.18
C SER A 145 3.69 -20.51 -30.94
N ALA A 146 3.03 -19.52 -30.34
CA ALA A 146 3.62 -18.72 -29.28
C ALA A 146 3.46 -19.36 -27.89
N SER A 147 4.12 -18.78 -26.90
CA SER A 147 3.75 -18.89 -25.48
C SER A 147 3.86 -17.51 -24.84
N ALA A 148 3.16 -17.30 -23.73
CA ALA A 148 3.08 -15.98 -23.12
C ALA A 148 2.94 -16.06 -21.60
N TYR A 149 3.61 -15.16 -20.89
CA TYR A 149 3.36 -14.85 -19.49
C TYR A 149 3.02 -13.37 -19.36
N PHE A 150 1.76 -13.04 -19.04
CA PHE A 150 1.29 -11.66 -18.95
C PHE A 150 0.74 -11.39 -17.55
N GLU A 151 1.27 -10.35 -16.91
CA GLU A 151 0.90 -9.97 -15.54
C GLU A 151 0.64 -8.46 -15.46
N ASN A 152 -0.48 -8.08 -14.86
CA ASN A 152 -0.97 -6.70 -14.82
C ASN A 152 -1.00 -6.04 -16.21
N VAL A 153 -1.76 -6.64 -17.13
CA VAL A 153 -1.90 -6.18 -18.52
C VAL A 153 -3.33 -5.73 -18.78
N TRP A 154 -3.51 -4.43 -19.04
CA TRP A 154 -4.83 -3.83 -19.25
C TRP A 154 -5.02 -3.43 -20.71
N LEU A 155 -5.96 -4.06 -21.40
CA LEU A 155 -6.34 -3.75 -22.77
C LEU A 155 -7.59 -2.88 -22.79
N TRP A 156 -7.42 -1.56 -22.78
CA TRP A 156 -8.52 -0.61 -22.65
C TRP A 156 -8.76 0.20 -23.91
N VAL A 157 -9.95 0.06 -24.48
CA VAL A 157 -10.50 1.00 -25.45
C VAL A 157 -11.25 2.07 -24.68
N ALA A 158 -10.88 3.33 -24.83
CA ALA A 158 -11.40 4.37 -23.95
C ALA A 158 -12.93 4.52 -24.02
N ASP A 159 -13.60 4.30 -22.90
CA ASP A 159 -15.02 4.60 -22.70
C ASP A 159 -15.22 6.07 -22.28
N HIS A 160 -14.17 6.70 -21.77
CA HIS A 160 -14.17 8.10 -21.32
C HIS A 160 -12.80 8.79 -21.44
N VAL A 161 -12.78 10.12 -21.26
CA VAL A 161 -11.53 10.91 -21.29
C VAL A 161 -10.85 10.96 -19.93
N ILE A 162 -9.54 10.77 -19.86
CA ILE A 162 -8.79 10.79 -18.59
C ILE A 162 -8.06 12.11 -18.32
N ASP A 163 -7.80 12.91 -19.35
CA ASP A 163 -7.00 14.14 -19.27
C ASP A 163 -7.84 15.44 -19.29
N GLU A 164 -9.16 15.34 -19.50
CA GLU A 164 -10.07 16.50 -19.62
C GLU A 164 -11.13 16.47 -18.52
N LEU A 165 -10.98 17.33 -17.51
CA LEU A 165 -12.03 17.61 -16.52
C LEU A 165 -13.08 18.53 -17.13
N ASP A 166 -14.37 18.13 -17.16
CA ASP A 166 -15.46 19.00 -17.58
C ASP A 166 -15.66 20.14 -16.55
N PRO A 167 -15.38 21.41 -16.90
CA PRO A 167 -15.50 22.54 -15.98
C PRO A 167 -16.94 22.84 -15.55
N GLU A 168 -17.96 22.33 -16.25
CA GLU A 168 -19.38 22.66 -16.00
C GLU A 168 -20.15 21.59 -15.21
N SER A 169 -19.53 20.44 -14.91
CA SER A 169 -20.21 19.37 -14.17
C SER A 169 -20.03 19.50 -12.64
N SER A 170 -21.13 19.60 -11.90
CA SER A 170 -21.12 19.64 -10.42
C SER A 170 -20.97 18.25 -9.77
N SER A 171 -20.56 17.25 -10.54
CA SER A 171 -20.49 15.84 -10.13
C SER A 171 -19.32 15.11 -10.81
N ASN A 172 -18.07 15.54 -10.61
CA ASN A 172 -16.86 14.86 -11.12
C ASN A 172 -17.03 14.29 -12.55
N GLY A 173 -17.63 15.06 -13.47
CA GLY A 173 -18.10 14.56 -14.76
C GLY A 173 -16.93 14.33 -15.70
N ILE A 174 -16.43 13.10 -15.73
CA ILE A 174 -15.52 12.64 -16.76
C ILE A 174 -16.35 12.34 -18.01
N ALA A 175 -16.05 13.01 -19.13
CA ALA A 175 -16.85 12.90 -20.35
C ALA A 175 -16.64 11.54 -21.04
N GLN A 176 -17.73 10.82 -21.33
CA GLN A 176 -17.68 9.59 -22.11
C GLN A 176 -17.32 9.86 -23.58
N CYS A 177 -16.70 8.86 -24.22
CA CYS A 177 -16.35 8.89 -25.64
C CYS A 177 -16.73 7.56 -26.32
N SER A 178 -16.71 7.53 -27.65
CA SER A 178 -17.05 6.31 -28.41
C SER A 178 -16.01 6.02 -29.49
N ILE A 179 -15.12 5.10 -29.16
CA ILE A 179 -13.98 4.68 -29.98
C ILE A 179 -14.16 3.20 -30.37
N PHE A 180 -13.78 2.87 -31.61
CA PHE A 180 -14.06 1.54 -32.18
C PHE A 180 -12.76 0.78 -32.43
N VAL A 181 -12.54 -0.28 -31.66
CA VAL A 181 -11.55 -1.32 -31.94
C VAL A 181 -12.30 -2.64 -32.09
N ALA A 182 -12.02 -3.41 -33.13
CA ALA A 182 -12.84 -4.59 -33.42
C ALA A 182 -12.70 -5.68 -32.36
N ARG A 183 -11.51 -5.91 -31.82
CA ARG A 183 -11.18 -7.07 -30.99
C ARG A 183 -10.24 -6.70 -29.84
N GLY A 184 -10.43 -7.34 -28.70
CA GLY A 184 -9.53 -7.25 -27.55
C GLY A 184 -8.33 -8.17 -27.68
N LEU A 185 -8.34 -9.28 -26.93
CA LEU A 185 -7.31 -10.31 -26.91
C LEU A 185 -7.77 -11.56 -27.67
N LEU A 186 -7.03 -11.93 -28.73
CA LEU A 186 -7.19 -13.20 -29.43
C LEU A 186 -6.06 -14.16 -29.05
N ILE A 187 -6.42 -15.35 -28.59
CA ILE A 187 -5.51 -16.41 -28.19
C ILE A 187 -5.79 -17.64 -29.07
N GLU A 188 -4.84 -17.94 -29.93
CA GLU A 188 -4.84 -19.16 -30.76
C GLU A 188 -3.66 -20.09 -30.40
N SER A 189 -2.84 -19.69 -29.43
CA SER A 189 -1.67 -20.42 -28.94
C SER A 189 -2.03 -21.84 -28.52
N THR A 190 -1.26 -22.81 -29.00
CA THR A 190 -1.24 -24.17 -28.45
C THR A 190 -0.13 -24.36 -27.41
N GLY A 191 0.79 -23.39 -27.31
CA GLY A 191 1.80 -23.32 -26.25
C GLY A 191 1.23 -22.75 -24.95
N PRO A 192 1.96 -22.86 -23.82
CA PRO A 192 1.47 -22.40 -22.54
C PRO A 192 1.26 -20.88 -22.52
N VAL A 193 0.12 -20.45 -22.02
CA VAL A 193 -0.22 -19.04 -21.82
C VAL A 193 -0.67 -18.83 -20.38
N TRP A 194 -0.05 -17.88 -19.69
CA TRP A 194 -0.42 -17.47 -18.34
C TRP A 194 -0.89 -16.02 -18.35
N LEU A 195 -2.10 -15.79 -17.85
CA LEU A 195 -2.70 -14.46 -17.72
C LEU A 195 -2.99 -14.18 -16.23
N TYR A 196 -2.21 -13.30 -15.62
CA TYR A 196 -2.36 -12.90 -14.22
C TYR A 196 -2.87 -11.45 -14.14
N GLY A 197 -4.08 -11.26 -13.59
CA GLY A 197 -4.67 -9.94 -13.43
C GLY A 197 -4.82 -9.16 -14.75
N THR A 198 -5.19 -9.84 -15.84
CA THR A 198 -5.36 -9.17 -17.14
C THR A 198 -6.79 -8.66 -17.32
N THR A 199 -6.93 -7.52 -17.98
CA THR A 199 -8.23 -6.94 -18.32
C THR A 199 -8.32 -6.66 -19.81
N SER A 200 -9.48 -6.89 -20.44
CA SER A 200 -9.76 -6.42 -21.81
C SER A 200 -11.16 -5.83 -21.87
N GLU A 201 -11.28 -4.60 -22.35
CA GLU A 201 -12.53 -3.85 -22.25
C GLU A 201 -12.89 -3.07 -23.52
N HIS A 202 -14.19 -3.01 -23.77
CA HIS A 202 -14.85 -2.14 -24.73
C HIS A 202 -14.45 -2.34 -26.20
N ALA A 203 -13.91 -3.50 -26.57
CA ALA A 203 -13.81 -3.91 -27.97
C ALA A 203 -15.19 -4.29 -28.54
N VAL A 204 -15.39 -4.10 -29.85
CA VAL A 204 -16.71 -4.22 -30.49
C VAL A 204 -17.19 -5.67 -30.59
N MET A 205 -16.32 -6.64 -30.84
CA MET A 205 -16.73 -8.03 -31.12
C MET A 205 -16.52 -8.96 -29.92
N TYR A 206 -15.37 -8.85 -29.27
CA TYR A 206 -15.05 -9.63 -28.07
C TYR A 206 -13.92 -9.01 -27.28
N GLN A 207 -13.93 -9.25 -25.97
CA GLN A 207 -12.85 -8.87 -25.07
C GLN A 207 -11.78 -9.96 -25.03
N TYR A 208 -12.16 -11.20 -24.74
CA TYR A 208 -11.30 -12.37 -24.83
C TYR A 208 -11.84 -13.39 -25.83
N ASN A 209 -10.97 -13.96 -26.65
CA ASN A 209 -11.31 -15.05 -27.55
C ASN A 209 -10.22 -16.12 -27.56
N LEU A 210 -10.54 -17.28 -27.00
CA LEU A 210 -9.73 -18.48 -27.02
C LEU A 210 -10.28 -19.39 -28.12
N TYR A 211 -9.57 -19.44 -29.25
CA TYR A 211 -10.00 -20.19 -30.43
C TYR A 211 -8.94 -21.22 -30.79
N ARG A 212 -9.30 -22.50 -30.69
CA ARG A 212 -8.34 -23.62 -30.85
C ARG A 212 -7.10 -23.48 -29.98
N ALA A 213 -7.26 -22.82 -28.83
CA ALA A 213 -6.18 -22.59 -27.89
C ALA A 213 -5.95 -23.84 -27.05
N GLU A 214 -4.71 -24.04 -26.63
CA GLU A 214 -4.35 -25.07 -25.66
C GLU A 214 -3.47 -24.54 -24.54
N ASN A 215 -3.57 -25.15 -23.36
CA ASN A 215 -2.66 -24.91 -22.23
C ASN A 215 -2.70 -23.46 -21.69
N VAL A 216 -3.90 -22.90 -21.53
CA VAL A 216 -4.08 -21.53 -21.03
C VAL A 216 -4.49 -21.55 -19.56
N PHE A 217 -3.76 -20.82 -18.73
CA PHE A 217 -4.14 -20.49 -17.35
C PHE A 217 -4.46 -18.99 -17.23
N ALA A 218 -5.54 -18.64 -16.55
CA ALA A 218 -5.94 -17.24 -16.36
C ALA A 218 -6.52 -16.95 -14.96
N ASN A 219 -6.07 -15.90 -14.27
CA ASN A 219 -6.56 -15.52 -12.93
C ASN A 219 -6.22 -14.07 -12.49
N MET A 220 -7.13 -13.26 -11.96
CA MET A 220 -8.49 -13.18 -12.46
C MET A 220 -8.45 -12.38 -13.76
N ILE A 221 -9.27 -12.77 -14.74
CA ILE A 221 -9.51 -11.93 -15.92
C ILE A 221 -10.76 -11.08 -15.73
N GLN A 222 -10.76 -9.87 -16.27
CA GLN A 222 -11.94 -9.01 -16.23
C GLN A 222 -12.24 -8.36 -17.58
N ALA A 223 -13.52 -8.13 -17.85
CA ALA A 223 -13.98 -7.57 -19.11
C ALA A 223 -15.27 -6.73 -19.00
N GLU A 224 -15.41 -5.74 -19.87
CA GLU A 224 -16.61 -4.94 -20.05
C GLU A 224 -17.00 -4.80 -21.52
N SER A 225 -18.30 -4.82 -21.79
CA SER A 225 -18.84 -4.48 -23.10
C SER A 225 -18.75 -2.99 -23.39
N SER A 226 -18.68 -2.61 -24.67
CA SER A 226 -18.66 -1.18 -25.05
C SER A 226 -19.98 -0.50 -24.69
N TYR A 227 -19.94 0.66 -24.04
CA TYR A 227 -21.16 1.33 -23.53
C TYR A 227 -22.15 1.75 -24.60
N PHE A 228 -21.69 1.94 -25.84
CA PHE A 228 -22.54 2.27 -26.97
C PHE A 228 -23.33 1.07 -27.51
N GLN A 229 -22.98 -0.18 -27.14
CA GLN A 229 -23.68 -1.35 -27.65
C GLN A 229 -25.06 -1.54 -27.00
N PRO A 230 -26.05 -2.09 -27.74
CA PRO A 230 -25.98 -2.66 -29.10
C PRO A 230 -26.16 -1.62 -30.24
N GLY A 231 -25.91 -0.33 -30.01
CA GLY A 231 -26.07 0.74 -31.01
C GLY A 231 -24.76 1.50 -31.31
N PRO A 232 -23.92 1.08 -32.28
CA PRO A 232 -24.20 0.09 -33.31
C PRO A 232 -23.97 -1.36 -32.87
N THR A 233 -24.71 -2.27 -33.50
CA THR A 233 -24.61 -3.72 -33.29
C THR A 233 -23.26 -4.23 -33.76
N ALA A 234 -22.64 -5.15 -33.02
CA ALA A 234 -21.43 -5.82 -33.49
C ALA A 234 -21.70 -6.52 -34.85
N PRO A 235 -20.79 -6.43 -35.85
CA PRO A 235 -19.45 -5.83 -35.79
C PRO A 235 -19.38 -4.40 -36.35
N ALA A 236 -20.48 -3.66 -36.50
CA ALA A 236 -20.44 -2.30 -37.06
C ALA A 236 -19.69 -1.31 -36.12
N PRO A 237 -18.92 -0.33 -36.65
CA PRO A 237 -18.72 0.01 -38.07
C PRO A 237 -17.62 -0.80 -38.78
N LEU A 238 -17.15 -1.89 -38.17
CA LEU A 238 -15.96 -2.66 -38.54
C LEU A 238 -16.27 -3.91 -39.39
N ASN A 239 -17.41 -3.93 -40.10
CA ASN A 239 -17.83 -5.05 -40.94
C ASN A 239 -16.75 -5.50 -41.95
N SER A 240 -15.96 -4.54 -42.47
CA SER A 240 -14.86 -4.83 -43.40
C SER A 240 -13.67 -5.58 -42.80
N SER A 241 -13.62 -5.72 -41.48
CA SER A 241 -12.59 -6.45 -40.74
C SER A 241 -13.03 -7.86 -40.28
N LEU A 242 -14.31 -8.20 -40.43
CA LEU A 242 -14.85 -9.49 -39.99
C LEU A 242 -14.25 -10.65 -40.81
N GLY A 243 -13.84 -11.72 -40.11
CA GLY A 243 -13.33 -12.95 -40.73
C GLY A 243 -11.87 -12.86 -41.18
N LEU A 244 -11.17 -11.78 -40.80
CA LEU A 244 -9.73 -11.64 -41.04
C LEU A 244 -8.89 -12.48 -40.06
N PHE A 245 -9.46 -12.81 -38.90
CA PHE A 245 -8.87 -13.72 -37.92
C PHE A 245 -9.74 -14.97 -37.80
N GLN A 246 -9.13 -16.16 -37.69
CA GLN A 246 -9.90 -17.42 -37.75
C GLN A 246 -10.91 -17.52 -36.59
N GLY A 247 -10.53 -17.05 -35.39
CA GLY A 247 -11.38 -17.07 -34.21
C GLY A 247 -12.60 -16.13 -34.24
N ASP A 248 -12.77 -15.29 -35.25
CA ASP A 248 -13.94 -14.39 -35.33
C ASP A 248 -15.28 -15.14 -35.36
N GLY A 249 -15.27 -16.34 -35.96
CA GLY A 249 -16.48 -17.08 -36.29
C GLY A 249 -17.37 -16.37 -37.30
N GLU A 250 -18.57 -16.91 -37.53
CA GLU A 250 -19.59 -16.23 -38.34
C GLU A 250 -20.36 -15.21 -37.48
N HIS A 251 -20.12 -13.90 -37.66
CA HIS A 251 -21.04 -12.84 -37.16
C HIS A 251 -22.25 -12.62 -38.11
N GLY A 252 -22.50 -13.55 -39.04
CA GLY A 252 -23.48 -13.40 -40.11
C GLY A 252 -24.91 -13.70 -39.64
N ASN A 253 -25.80 -12.70 -39.77
CA ASN A 253 -27.19 -12.68 -39.26
C ASN A 253 -27.33 -12.62 -37.73
N CYS A 254 -26.50 -11.82 -37.08
CA CYS A 254 -26.85 -11.42 -35.72
C CYS A 254 -28.07 -10.50 -35.73
N THR A 255 -29.17 -10.93 -35.09
CA THR A 255 -30.36 -10.11 -34.86
C THR A 255 -30.37 -9.62 -33.41
N ASP A 256 -30.87 -8.41 -33.18
CA ASP A 256 -30.98 -7.85 -31.83
C ASP A 256 -31.60 -8.84 -30.83
N GLY A 257 -30.98 -8.97 -29.66
CA GLY A 257 -31.41 -9.89 -28.61
C GLY A 257 -31.10 -11.37 -28.89
N THR A 258 -30.07 -11.68 -29.69
CA THR A 258 -29.59 -13.06 -29.89
C THR A 258 -28.27 -13.37 -29.19
N GLY A 259 -27.56 -12.39 -28.66
CA GLY A 259 -26.33 -12.57 -27.87
C GLY A 259 -25.07 -12.12 -28.60
N CYS A 260 -25.06 -12.23 -29.92
CA CYS A 260 -23.97 -11.75 -30.79
C CYS A 260 -24.08 -10.25 -31.14
N ASP A 261 -25.11 -9.56 -30.63
CA ASP A 261 -25.46 -8.17 -30.97
C ASP A 261 -24.63 -7.15 -30.18
N SER A 262 -23.96 -7.63 -29.14
CA SER A 262 -22.97 -6.93 -28.31
C SER A 262 -21.69 -7.75 -28.24
N SER A 263 -20.60 -7.15 -27.75
CA SER A 263 -19.32 -7.82 -27.61
C SER A 263 -19.39 -8.99 -26.62
N TRP A 264 -18.78 -10.12 -26.96
CA TRP A 264 -18.58 -11.20 -26.00
C TRP A 264 -17.55 -10.81 -24.94
N GLY A 265 -17.85 -11.04 -23.66
CA GLY A 265 -16.85 -10.92 -22.60
C GLY A 265 -15.77 -11.98 -22.75
N LEU A 266 -16.18 -13.23 -22.99
CA LEU A 266 -15.28 -14.35 -23.22
C LEU A 266 -15.86 -15.29 -24.29
N LYS A 267 -15.07 -15.60 -25.31
CA LYS A 267 -15.34 -16.70 -26.24
C LYS A 267 -14.35 -17.83 -25.97
N VAL A 268 -14.84 -19.06 -25.82
CA VAL A 268 -14.00 -20.26 -25.75
C VAL A 268 -14.55 -21.27 -26.73
N SER A 269 -13.78 -21.56 -27.77
CA SER A 269 -14.23 -22.43 -28.85
C SER A 269 -13.14 -23.35 -29.37
N GLU A 270 -13.52 -24.60 -29.64
CA GLU A 270 -12.62 -25.66 -30.15
C GLU A 270 -11.33 -25.83 -29.30
N SER A 271 -11.36 -25.47 -28.00
CA SER A 271 -10.17 -25.35 -27.16
C SER A 271 -9.99 -26.51 -26.17
N ASN A 272 -8.77 -26.70 -25.68
CA ASN A 272 -8.40 -27.81 -24.80
C ASN A 272 -7.44 -27.39 -23.68
N GLY A 273 -7.56 -27.96 -22.48
CA GLY A 273 -6.63 -27.67 -21.38
C GLY A 273 -6.62 -26.19 -20.97
N ILE A 274 -7.80 -25.60 -20.81
CA ILE A 274 -7.98 -24.20 -20.43
C ILE A 274 -8.46 -24.17 -18.98
N TYR A 275 -7.76 -23.42 -18.13
CA TYR A 275 -8.19 -23.19 -16.75
C TYR A 275 -8.25 -21.70 -16.42
N ILE A 276 -9.47 -21.21 -16.18
CA ILE A 276 -9.71 -19.85 -15.70
C ILE A 276 -10.10 -19.95 -14.22
N ALA A 277 -9.26 -19.47 -13.30
CA ALA A 277 -9.48 -19.64 -11.86
C ALA A 277 -10.42 -18.58 -11.25
N GLY A 278 -10.57 -17.45 -11.94
CA GLY A 278 -11.52 -16.38 -11.61
C GLY A 278 -11.78 -15.52 -12.83
N VAL A 279 -13.03 -15.05 -12.98
CA VAL A 279 -13.41 -14.18 -14.10
C VAL A 279 -14.57 -13.26 -13.74
N GLY A 280 -14.43 -11.96 -14.03
CA GLY A 280 -15.50 -10.96 -13.88
C GLY A 280 -15.89 -10.34 -15.22
N LEU A 281 -17.13 -10.52 -15.66
CA LEU A 281 -17.61 -10.00 -16.95
C LEU A 281 -18.82 -9.08 -16.75
N TYR A 282 -18.76 -7.86 -17.24
CA TYR A 282 -19.77 -6.84 -16.92
C TYR A 282 -20.38 -6.22 -18.19
N SER A 283 -21.70 -6.02 -18.15
CA SER A 283 -22.42 -5.20 -19.12
C SER A 283 -23.25 -4.16 -18.37
N TRP A 284 -22.85 -2.90 -18.47
CA TRP A 284 -23.45 -1.81 -17.68
C TRP A 284 -24.51 -0.99 -18.41
N PHE A 285 -24.55 -1.06 -19.75
CA PHE A 285 -25.35 -0.15 -20.57
C PHE A 285 -26.16 -0.91 -21.62
N ASN A 286 -27.24 -0.28 -22.06
CA ASN A 286 -28.03 -0.67 -23.22
C ASN A 286 -28.42 0.58 -24.02
N SER A 287 -27.89 0.71 -25.24
CA SER A 287 -28.14 1.79 -26.21
C SER A 287 -29.42 1.51 -27.03
N PRO A 288 -30.25 2.50 -27.45
CA PRO A 288 -29.97 3.94 -27.58
C PRO A 288 -30.31 4.80 -26.34
N ASN A 289 -30.86 4.20 -25.28
CA ASN A 289 -31.31 4.94 -24.10
C ASN A 289 -30.16 5.30 -23.15
N HIS A 290 -29.01 4.61 -23.25
CA HIS A 290 -27.87 4.78 -22.35
C HIS A 290 -28.27 4.66 -20.87
N ASP A 291 -29.34 3.91 -20.61
CA ASP A 291 -30.01 3.82 -19.32
C ASP A 291 -29.37 2.71 -18.49
N LYS A 292 -28.32 3.10 -17.77
CA LYS A 292 -27.57 2.25 -16.85
C LYS A 292 -28.49 1.59 -15.81
N THR A 293 -29.39 2.38 -15.22
CA THR A 293 -30.20 1.91 -14.08
C THR A 293 -31.24 0.90 -14.52
N ALA A 294 -31.97 1.15 -15.62
CA ALA A 294 -33.07 0.28 -16.03
C ALA A 294 -32.62 -1.13 -16.45
N CYS A 295 -31.48 -1.24 -17.14
CA CYS A 295 -31.01 -2.55 -17.62
C CYS A 295 -30.28 -3.35 -16.53
N ILE A 296 -29.55 -2.69 -15.62
CA ILE A 296 -28.88 -3.38 -14.49
C ILE A 296 -29.93 -3.92 -13.52
N ASP A 297 -30.95 -3.12 -13.18
CA ASP A 297 -32.04 -3.51 -12.27
C ASP A 297 -32.75 -4.80 -12.72
N THR A 298 -32.74 -5.06 -14.03
CA THR A 298 -33.39 -6.22 -14.65
C THR A 298 -32.42 -7.25 -15.20
N SER A 299 -31.10 -7.06 -15.00
CA SER A 299 -30.04 -7.89 -15.60
C SER A 299 -30.24 -8.11 -17.11
N SER A 300 -30.61 -7.06 -17.84
CA SER A 300 -31.00 -7.12 -19.26
C SER A 300 -30.19 -6.18 -20.15
N CYS A 301 -29.00 -5.75 -19.70
CA CYS A 301 -28.12 -4.89 -20.51
C CYS A 301 -27.60 -5.63 -21.75
N GLN A 302 -27.25 -6.91 -21.59
CA GLN A 302 -26.80 -7.77 -22.68
C GLN A 302 -27.37 -9.18 -22.52
N LYS A 303 -27.65 -9.89 -23.62
CA LYS A 303 -28.24 -11.23 -23.53
C LYS A 303 -27.29 -12.27 -22.93
N SER A 304 -26.07 -12.39 -23.45
CA SER A 304 -25.06 -13.35 -22.96
C SER A 304 -23.66 -12.75 -23.00
N LEU A 305 -22.80 -13.14 -22.05
CA LEU A 305 -21.41 -12.67 -21.94
C LEU A 305 -20.38 -13.72 -22.32
N ILE A 306 -20.71 -15.02 -22.27
CA ILE A 306 -19.80 -16.10 -22.63
C ILE A 306 -20.38 -16.91 -23.78
N GLN A 307 -19.57 -17.11 -24.82
CA GLN A 307 -19.83 -18.11 -25.85
C GLN A 307 -18.94 -19.33 -25.60
N TRP A 308 -19.56 -20.51 -25.45
CA TRP A 308 -18.89 -21.77 -25.18
C TRP A 308 -19.26 -22.82 -26.23
N GLU A 309 -18.32 -23.17 -27.11
CA GLU A 309 -18.62 -24.03 -28.27
C GLU A 309 -17.57 -25.12 -28.49
N ASN A 310 -18.01 -26.37 -28.62
CA ASN A 310 -17.16 -27.49 -29.08
C ASN A 310 -15.82 -27.66 -28.32
N ASN A 311 -15.79 -27.36 -27.02
CA ASN A 311 -14.59 -27.48 -26.19
C ASN A 311 -14.38 -28.91 -25.69
N SER A 312 -13.12 -29.27 -25.43
CA SER A 312 -12.81 -30.52 -24.72
C SER A 312 -13.33 -30.50 -23.28
N PRO A 313 -13.48 -31.66 -22.60
CA PRO A 313 -13.79 -31.69 -21.17
C PRO A 313 -12.77 -30.94 -20.30
N ALA A 314 -11.51 -30.84 -20.73
CA ALA A 314 -10.42 -30.20 -19.99
C ALA A 314 -10.44 -28.65 -20.01
N VAL A 315 -11.58 -28.05 -20.33
CA VAL A 315 -11.81 -26.59 -20.25
C VAL A 315 -12.68 -26.34 -19.03
N GLN A 316 -12.19 -25.52 -18.10
CA GLN A 316 -12.90 -25.20 -16.86
C GLN A 316 -12.78 -23.72 -16.47
N ILE A 317 -13.84 -23.20 -15.87
CA ILE A 317 -13.91 -21.87 -15.28
C ILE A 317 -14.32 -22.01 -13.81
N ASN A 318 -13.54 -21.42 -12.91
CA ASN A 318 -13.89 -21.25 -11.51
C ASN A 318 -14.18 -19.77 -11.22
N ASN A 319 -15.05 -19.55 -10.24
CA ASN A 319 -15.42 -18.23 -9.74
C ASN A 319 -15.78 -17.23 -10.86
N LEU A 320 -16.78 -17.59 -11.67
CA LEU A 320 -17.34 -16.72 -12.71
C LEU A 320 -18.36 -15.77 -12.09
N ILE A 321 -18.12 -14.47 -12.27
CA ILE A 321 -18.99 -13.38 -11.84
C ILE A 321 -19.49 -12.63 -13.07
N THR A 322 -20.80 -12.40 -13.18
CA THR A 322 -21.39 -11.60 -14.24
C THR A 322 -22.33 -10.52 -13.73
N ILE A 323 -22.35 -9.37 -14.42
CA ILE A 323 -23.28 -8.27 -14.13
C ILE A 323 -24.03 -7.85 -15.39
N GLY A 324 -25.33 -7.59 -15.26
CA GLY A 324 -26.14 -6.95 -16.29
C GLY A 324 -26.48 -7.84 -17.49
N THR A 325 -26.45 -9.16 -17.32
CA THR A 325 -26.77 -10.11 -18.39
C THR A 325 -27.87 -11.09 -18.02
N THR A 326 -28.67 -11.52 -19.00
CA THR A 326 -29.73 -12.52 -18.78
C THR A 326 -29.17 -13.94 -18.70
N SER A 327 -28.14 -14.23 -19.49
CA SER A 327 -27.45 -15.50 -19.54
C SER A 327 -25.96 -15.30 -19.25
N MET A 328 -25.42 -16.07 -18.30
CA MET A 328 -24.00 -16.02 -17.99
C MET A 328 -23.17 -16.70 -19.10
N ILE A 329 -23.68 -17.82 -19.63
CA ILE A 329 -23.01 -18.67 -20.61
C ILE A 329 -24.02 -19.16 -21.65
N ASP A 330 -23.70 -18.98 -22.92
CA ASP A 330 -24.36 -19.62 -24.07
C ASP A 330 -23.52 -20.82 -24.53
N VAL A 331 -24.12 -22.01 -24.51
CA VAL A 331 -23.48 -23.31 -24.76
C VAL A 331 -24.13 -23.93 -25.97
N ASP A 332 -23.56 -23.74 -27.16
CA ASP A 332 -24.12 -24.23 -28.43
C ASP A 332 -25.63 -23.88 -28.61
N GLY A 333 -26.09 -22.73 -28.08
CA GLY A 333 -27.48 -22.27 -28.09
C GLY A 333 -28.30 -22.57 -26.82
N ASP A 334 -27.74 -23.30 -25.86
CA ASP A 334 -28.34 -23.53 -24.54
C ASP A 334 -27.82 -22.52 -23.51
N GLU A 335 -28.73 -21.84 -22.81
CA GLU A 335 -28.40 -20.71 -21.94
C GLU A 335 -28.31 -21.10 -20.45
N VAL A 336 -27.23 -20.71 -19.79
CA VAL A 336 -27.10 -20.73 -18.32
C VAL A 336 -27.59 -19.39 -17.78
N SER A 337 -28.71 -19.40 -17.06
CA SER A 337 -29.41 -18.20 -16.57
C SER A 337 -28.63 -17.46 -15.48
N ALA A 338 -28.52 -16.14 -15.59
CA ALA A 338 -27.99 -15.29 -14.51
C ALA A 338 -28.94 -15.26 -13.31
N ALA A 339 -30.25 -15.19 -13.55
CA ALA A 339 -31.25 -15.14 -12.48
C ALA A 339 -31.24 -16.38 -11.58
N ASP A 340 -30.94 -17.56 -12.14
CA ASP A 340 -30.83 -18.81 -11.38
C ASP A 340 -29.54 -18.87 -10.53
N ASN A 341 -28.57 -18.01 -10.82
CA ASN A 341 -27.25 -17.96 -10.20
C ASN A 341 -26.99 -16.63 -9.47
N LEU A 342 -28.04 -15.89 -9.09
CA LEU A 342 -27.92 -14.62 -8.37
C LEU A 342 -27.22 -14.83 -7.00
N ALA A 343 -26.10 -14.14 -6.80
CA ALA A 343 -25.23 -14.36 -5.63
C ALA A 343 -25.47 -13.35 -4.49
N VAL A 344 -26.02 -12.17 -4.79
CA VAL A 344 -26.24 -11.10 -3.81
C VAL A 344 -27.64 -10.49 -3.91
N ASP A 345 -28.12 -9.99 -2.77
CA ASP A 345 -29.38 -9.25 -2.63
C ASP A 345 -29.18 -7.73 -2.54
N SER A 346 -27.94 -7.25 -2.78
CA SER A 346 -27.57 -5.83 -2.78
C SER A 346 -27.10 -5.36 -4.16
N TYR A 347 -27.35 -4.09 -4.46
CA TYR A 347 -27.06 -3.49 -5.77
C TYR A 347 -25.56 -3.10 -5.91
N PRO A 348 -24.90 -3.33 -7.07
CA PRO A 348 -25.46 -3.97 -8.25
C PRO A 348 -25.64 -5.48 -8.06
N PHE A 349 -26.75 -6.00 -8.55
CA PHE A 349 -27.01 -7.44 -8.55
C PHE A 349 -25.98 -8.14 -9.45
N TRP A 350 -25.31 -9.15 -8.91
CA TRP A 350 -24.36 -9.97 -9.67
C TRP A 350 -24.63 -11.46 -9.46
N SER A 351 -24.36 -12.22 -10.51
CA SER A 351 -24.57 -13.67 -10.56
C SER A 351 -23.22 -14.39 -10.50
N GLN A 352 -23.18 -15.56 -9.86
CA GLN A 352 -21.95 -16.31 -9.65
C GLN A 352 -22.12 -17.78 -10.01
N ILE A 353 -21.15 -18.31 -10.75
CA ILE A 353 -20.96 -19.75 -10.93
C ILE A 353 -19.61 -20.11 -10.29
N THR A 354 -19.63 -20.93 -9.23
CA THR A 354 -18.43 -21.36 -8.52
C THR A 354 -17.49 -22.18 -9.41
N ALA A 355 -18.04 -23.06 -10.23
CA ALA A 355 -17.29 -23.89 -11.18
C ALA A 355 -18.18 -24.27 -12.37
N TYR A 356 -17.60 -24.23 -13.57
CA TYR A 356 -18.22 -24.64 -14.82
C TYR A 356 -17.21 -25.43 -15.67
N GLY A 357 -17.63 -26.56 -16.26
CA GLY A 357 -16.77 -27.49 -16.99
C GLY A 357 -16.43 -28.78 -16.21
N GLN A 358 -15.80 -29.76 -16.86
CA GLN A 358 -15.44 -31.06 -16.27
C GLN A 358 -13.93 -31.14 -16.06
N GLY A 359 -13.43 -30.61 -14.94
CA GLY A 359 -12.02 -30.74 -14.60
C GLY A 359 -11.60 -32.22 -14.58
N HIS A 360 -10.72 -32.61 -15.50
CA HIS A 360 -9.93 -33.83 -15.29
C HIS A 360 -9.05 -33.55 -14.08
N GLY A 361 -9.42 -34.13 -12.93
CA GLY A 361 -8.51 -34.30 -11.82
C GLY A 361 -7.22 -34.87 -12.38
N TYR A 362 -6.14 -34.13 -12.21
CA TYR A 362 -4.78 -34.55 -12.51
C TYR A 362 -4.61 -35.96 -11.94
N VAL A 363 -4.53 -36.96 -12.81
CA VAL A 363 -4.28 -38.34 -12.39
C VAL A 363 -2.87 -38.34 -11.82
N ASP A 364 -2.80 -38.49 -10.50
CA ASP A 364 -1.57 -38.52 -9.73
C ASP A 364 -0.58 -39.51 -10.36
N TYR A 365 0.47 -38.99 -10.99
CA TYR A 365 1.59 -39.78 -11.51
C TYR A 365 2.58 -40.08 -10.37
N TYR A 366 2.06 -40.50 -9.23
CA TYR A 366 2.80 -41.16 -8.15
C TYR A 366 2.11 -42.49 -7.83
N GLY A 367 2.07 -43.36 -8.84
CA GLY A 367 1.97 -44.79 -8.62
C GLY A 367 3.27 -45.30 -8.01
N ALA A 368 3.34 -45.33 -6.68
CA ALA A 368 4.25 -46.18 -5.93
C ALA A 368 3.44 -46.84 -4.82
N ASP A 369 3.01 -48.06 -5.10
CA ASP A 369 2.67 -49.16 -4.21
C ASP A 369 2.64 -48.85 -2.71
N TYR A 370 1.44 -48.64 -2.18
CA TYR A 370 1.14 -49.03 -0.80
C TYR A 370 0.06 -50.10 -0.87
N GLU A 371 0.51 -51.35 -0.77
CA GLU A 371 -0.37 -52.47 -0.46
C GLU A 371 -1.06 -52.18 0.87
N SER A 372 -2.38 -52.26 0.83
CA SER A 372 -3.25 -52.18 2.00
C SER A 372 -3.07 -53.42 2.86
N ASP A 373 -2.39 -53.28 3.99
CA ASP A 373 -2.56 -54.12 5.15
C ASP A 373 -2.61 -53.19 6.34
N ASP A 374 -3.83 -52.84 6.79
CA ASP A 374 -4.15 -52.54 8.19
C ASP A 374 -5.66 -52.35 8.32
N ASP A 375 -6.33 -53.38 8.84
CA ASP A 375 -7.68 -53.30 9.42
C ASP A 375 -7.65 -52.27 10.57
N PHE A 376 -8.23 -51.08 10.35
CA PHE A 376 -8.38 -50.10 11.43
C PHE A 376 -9.64 -50.39 12.24
N ASP A 377 -9.42 -50.92 13.45
CA ASP A 377 -10.41 -51.22 14.47
C ASP A 377 -11.06 -49.92 14.99
N LEU A 378 -12.33 -49.71 14.64
CA LEU A 378 -13.15 -48.58 15.13
C LEU A 378 -13.74 -48.91 16.50
N ASP A 379 -12.93 -48.72 17.54
CA ASP A 379 -13.42 -48.77 18.92
C ASP A 379 -12.83 -47.59 19.74
N SER A 380 -13.29 -46.37 19.42
CA SER A 380 -13.08 -45.19 20.28
C SER A 380 -14.41 -44.52 20.61
N ALA A 381 -14.70 -44.40 21.91
CA ALA A 381 -15.87 -43.69 22.44
C ALA A 381 -15.97 -42.26 21.85
N PRO A 382 -17.20 -41.72 21.66
CA PRO A 382 -17.38 -40.38 21.10
C PRO A 382 -16.66 -39.34 21.96
N LEU A 383 -15.88 -38.46 21.31
CA LEU A 383 -15.23 -37.33 21.96
C LEU A 383 -16.27 -36.45 22.66
N SER A 384 -15.98 -36.01 23.88
CA SER A 384 -16.86 -35.06 24.58
C SER A 384 -16.85 -33.69 23.89
N PRO A 385 -18.00 -32.99 23.80
CA PRO A 385 -18.07 -31.68 23.15
C PRO A 385 -17.20 -30.63 23.86
N CYS A 386 -16.62 -29.72 23.07
CA CYS A 386 -15.84 -28.58 23.54
C CYS A 386 -16.79 -27.45 23.97
N ASN A 387 -17.00 -27.29 25.28
CA ASN A 387 -18.00 -26.37 25.86
C ASN A 387 -17.42 -25.23 26.72
N ALA A 388 -16.09 -25.15 26.86
CA ALA A 388 -15.47 -24.02 27.56
C ALA A 388 -15.46 -22.77 26.67
N SER A 389 -15.29 -21.60 27.26
CA SER A 389 -15.14 -20.34 26.54
C SER A 389 -14.21 -19.43 27.31
N TYR A 390 -13.38 -18.67 26.60
CA TYR A 390 -12.38 -17.77 27.17
C TYR A 390 -12.53 -16.39 26.54
N THR A 391 -12.45 -15.35 27.37
CA THR A 391 -12.69 -13.96 26.95
C THR A 391 -11.43 -13.30 26.41
N THR A 392 -10.26 -13.66 26.92
CA THR A 392 -8.97 -13.09 26.54
C THR A 392 -7.97 -14.18 26.18
N MET A 393 -6.94 -13.83 25.41
CA MET A 393 -5.85 -14.76 25.09
C MET A 393 -5.11 -15.21 26.37
N GLU A 394 -5.02 -14.33 27.37
CA GLU A 394 -4.41 -14.60 28.66
C GLU A 394 -5.21 -15.62 29.49
N ASP A 395 -6.55 -15.56 29.43
CA ASP A 395 -7.43 -16.57 30.06
C ASP A 395 -7.23 -17.96 29.43
N LEU A 396 -7.10 -18.00 28.10
CA LEU A 396 -6.83 -19.21 27.35
C LEU A 396 -5.44 -19.78 27.68
N ASP A 397 -4.40 -18.95 27.77
CA ASP A 397 -3.03 -19.37 28.17
C ASP A 397 -3.00 -19.96 29.58
N ALA A 398 -3.69 -19.31 30.52
CA ALA A 398 -3.79 -19.80 31.90
C ALA A 398 -4.47 -21.18 31.97
N ALA A 399 -5.42 -21.45 31.08
CA ALA A 399 -6.14 -22.73 31.01
C ALA A 399 -5.48 -23.78 30.11
N SER A 400 -4.46 -23.43 29.32
CA SER A 400 -3.84 -24.26 28.27
C SER A 400 -3.51 -25.70 28.70
N SER A 401 -3.00 -25.88 29.91
CA SER A 401 -2.64 -27.20 30.48
C SER A 401 -3.83 -28.13 30.78
N SER A 402 -5.05 -27.58 30.82
CA SER A 402 -6.30 -28.28 31.16
C SER A 402 -7.22 -28.52 29.95
N ILE A 403 -6.88 -27.94 28.79
CA ILE A 403 -7.69 -28.04 27.58
C ILE A 403 -7.43 -29.40 26.91
N PRO A 404 -8.47 -30.19 26.58
CA PRO A 404 -8.31 -31.41 25.80
C PRO A 404 -7.65 -31.09 24.44
N PRO A 405 -6.65 -31.86 23.96
CA PRO A 405 -5.93 -31.54 22.72
C PRO A 405 -6.81 -31.30 21.50
N TYR A 406 -7.93 -32.04 21.39
CA TYR A 406 -8.88 -31.92 20.28
C TYR A 406 -9.76 -30.66 20.35
N CYS A 407 -9.77 -29.93 21.47
CA CYS A 407 -10.50 -28.67 21.64
C CYS A 407 -9.62 -27.42 21.52
N VAL A 408 -8.30 -27.57 21.47
CA VAL A 408 -7.35 -26.44 21.52
C VAL A 408 -7.58 -25.47 20.37
N ASP A 409 -7.69 -25.98 19.15
CA ASP A 409 -7.86 -25.14 17.95
C ASP A 409 -9.22 -24.42 17.97
N GLN A 410 -10.30 -25.13 18.34
CA GLN A 410 -11.65 -24.54 18.46
C GLN A 410 -11.67 -23.41 19.49
N TYR A 411 -11.16 -23.66 20.71
CA TYR A 411 -11.15 -22.62 21.75
C TYR A 411 -10.23 -21.45 21.40
N THR A 412 -9.14 -21.68 20.69
CA THR A 412 -8.26 -20.60 20.23
C THR A 412 -8.98 -19.68 19.25
N LEU A 413 -9.68 -20.25 18.26
CA LEU A 413 -10.45 -19.49 17.28
C LEU A 413 -11.63 -18.74 17.92
N GLU A 414 -12.37 -19.39 18.83
CA GLU A 414 -13.45 -18.76 19.60
C GLU A 414 -12.94 -17.60 20.48
N THR A 415 -11.77 -17.76 21.11
CA THR A 415 -11.16 -16.70 21.93
C THR A 415 -10.76 -15.51 21.08
N LEU A 416 -10.18 -15.72 19.90
CA LEU A 416 -9.86 -14.64 18.95
C LEU A 416 -11.14 -13.89 18.53
N LYS A 417 -12.24 -14.60 18.26
CA LYS A 417 -13.53 -13.97 17.98
C LYS A 417 -14.06 -13.15 19.16
N ASN A 418 -13.95 -13.66 20.38
CA ASN A 418 -14.35 -12.92 21.58
C ASN A 418 -13.54 -11.62 21.74
N VAL A 419 -12.22 -11.67 21.53
CA VAL A 419 -11.34 -10.48 21.54
C VAL A 419 -11.79 -9.47 20.48
N TYR A 420 -12.13 -9.93 19.27
CA TYR A 420 -12.64 -9.07 18.21
C TYR A 420 -13.98 -8.39 18.58
N ASP A 421 -14.95 -9.16 19.06
CA ASP A 421 -16.29 -8.65 19.44
C ASP A 421 -16.23 -7.69 20.63
N THR A 422 -15.38 -7.96 21.63
CA THR A 422 -15.11 -7.06 22.74
C THR A 422 -14.50 -5.75 22.23
N SER A 423 -13.53 -5.82 21.32
CA SER A 423 -12.91 -4.62 20.73
C SER A 423 -13.94 -3.75 20.00
N LEU A 424 -14.87 -4.35 19.25
CA LEU A 424 -15.98 -3.63 18.62
C LEU A 424 -16.91 -2.98 19.65
N THR A 425 -17.19 -3.67 20.75
CA THR A 425 -18.06 -3.17 21.83
C THR A 425 -17.42 -1.97 22.53
N ASP A 426 -16.14 -2.10 22.90
CA ASP A 426 -15.38 -1.07 23.60
C ASP A 426 -15.20 0.17 22.71
N TYR A 427 -14.90 -0.01 21.43
CA TYR A 427 -14.85 1.09 20.45
C TYR A 427 -16.17 1.87 20.39
N ASN A 428 -17.29 1.17 20.27
CA ASN A 428 -18.61 1.81 20.22
C ASN A 428 -18.92 2.53 21.54
N SER A 429 -18.55 1.94 22.69
CA SER A 429 -18.70 2.56 24.01
C SER A 429 -17.92 3.88 24.10
N LEU A 430 -16.64 3.86 23.71
CA LEU A 430 -15.77 5.04 23.65
C LEU A 430 -16.40 6.17 22.81
N LEU A 431 -16.90 5.85 21.62
CA LEU A 431 -17.55 6.84 20.76
C LEU A 431 -18.80 7.45 21.39
N THR A 432 -19.56 6.69 22.17
CA THR A 432 -20.75 7.19 22.86
C THR A 432 -20.44 8.01 24.12
N ASP A 433 -19.30 7.79 24.77
CA ASP A 433 -18.90 8.49 26.00
C ASP A 433 -18.08 9.78 25.77
N GLY A 434 -18.28 10.41 24.61
CA GLY A 434 -17.70 11.74 24.33
C GLY A 434 -16.20 11.73 24.08
N TYR A 435 -15.68 10.66 23.47
CA TYR A 435 -14.26 10.49 23.11
C TYR A 435 -13.60 11.75 22.51
N ASP A 436 -14.26 12.45 21.58
CA ASP A 436 -13.67 13.63 20.92
C ASP A 436 -13.36 14.77 21.90
N GLN A 437 -14.20 14.92 22.93
CA GLN A 437 -13.98 15.89 23.99
C GLN A 437 -12.80 15.48 24.87
N LYS A 438 -12.72 14.18 25.24
CA LYS A 438 -11.62 13.60 26.01
C LYS A 438 -10.29 13.70 25.23
N PHE A 439 -10.30 13.40 23.94
CA PHE A 439 -9.17 13.56 23.03
C PHE A 439 -8.69 15.02 22.95
N THR A 440 -9.60 16.00 22.95
CA THR A 440 -9.22 17.43 22.97
C THR A 440 -8.44 17.79 24.24
N VAL A 441 -8.78 17.20 25.39
CA VAL A 441 -8.04 17.39 26.65
C VAL A 441 -6.66 16.74 26.56
N TYR A 442 -6.60 15.53 26.02
CA TYR A 442 -5.37 14.78 25.79
C TYR A 442 -4.42 15.52 24.83
N SER A 443 -4.87 15.91 23.64
CA SER A 443 -4.03 16.54 22.61
C SER A 443 -3.47 17.88 23.05
N LYS A 444 -4.24 18.64 23.84
CA LYS A 444 -3.72 19.84 24.49
C LYS A 444 -2.60 19.52 25.47
N ALA A 445 -2.78 18.51 26.32
CA ALA A 445 -1.76 18.14 27.30
C ALA A 445 -0.48 17.59 26.63
N VAL A 446 -0.60 16.86 25.52
CA VAL A 446 0.53 16.43 24.68
C VAL A 446 1.28 17.64 24.12
N SER A 447 0.59 18.55 23.44
CA SER A 447 1.22 19.74 22.85
C SER A 447 1.86 20.65 23.89
N ASP A 448 1.23 20.84 25.05
CA ASP A 448 1.80 21.60 26.18
C ASP A 448 3.09 20.95 26.73
N SER A 449 3.25 19.63 26.57
CA SER A 449 4.44 18.87 27.01
C SER A 449 5.54 18.73 25.96
N ALA A 450 5.29 19.11 24.70
CA ALA A 450 6.22 18.90 23.59
C ALA A 450 7.60 19.52 23.85
N GLY A 451 7.66 20.72 24.44
CA GLY A 451 8.92 21.39 24.77
C GLY A 451 9.76 20.64 25.81
N SER A 452 9.11 20.04 26.82
CA SER A 452 9.80 19.18 27.79
C SER A 452 10.28 17.88 27.14
N GLN A 453 9.47 17.25 26.28
CA GLN A 453 9.84 16.00 25.62
C GLN A 453 11.07 16.14 24.72
N VAL A 454 11.14 17.21 23.91
CA VAL A 454 12.34 17.51 23.10
C VAL A 454 13.55 17.76 23.99
N SER A 455 13.38 18.50 25.10
CA SER A 455 14.48 18.77 26.04
C SER A 455 14.98 17.50 26.70
N ASP A 456 14.08 16.65 27.21
CA ASP A 456 14.41 15.38 27.86
C ASP A 456 15.09 14.41 26.90
N PHE A 457 14.63 14.33 25.65
CA PHE A 457 15.29 13.51 24.63
C PHE A 457 16.73 13.97 24.36
N VAL A 458 16.93 15.28 24.20
CA VAL A 458 18.25 15.88 23.95
C VAL A 458 19.17 15.74 25.16
N ASP A 459 18.64 15.86 26.37
CA ASP A 459 19.42 15.69 27.59
C ASP A 459 19.83 14.21 27.80
N ASN A 460 18.99 13.25 27.41
CA ASN A 460 19.31 11.83 27.54
C ASN A 460 20.18 11.27 26.39
N ASN A 461 20.05 11.83 25.18
CA ASN A 461 20.65 11.27 23.98
C ASN A 461 21.62 12.22 23.26
N GLY A 462 21.84 13.42 23.78
CA GLY A 462 22.59 14.49 23.10
C GLY A 462 23.98 14.07 22.62
N ASN A 463 24.67 13.21 23.38
CA ASN A 463 26.02 12.71 23.08
C ASN A 463 26.09 11.88 21.80
N ASN A 464 24.95 11.31 21.37
CA ASN A 464 24.89 10.51 20.15
C ASN A 464 24.87 11.39 18.90
N TYR A 465 24.49 12.67 19.01
CA TYR A 465 24.20 13.53 17.86
C TYR A 465 24.99 14.84 17.86
N PHE A 466 25.12 15.50 19.01
CA PHE A 466 25.65 16.84 19.12
C PHE A 466 27.11 16.86 19.57
N THR A 467 27.78 17.94 19.20
CA THR A 467 29.05 18.37 19.78
C THR A 467 28.81 19.68 20.55
N CYS A 468 29.30 19.78 21.78
CA CYS A 468 29.02 20.93 22.64
C CYS A 468 30.29 21.72 22.91
N LEU A 469 30.19 23.04 22.78
CA LEU A 469 31.19 23.97 23.32
C LEU A 469 30.59 24.68 24.52
N VAL A 470 31.34 24.75 25.62
CA VAL A 470 30.92 25.44 26.84
C VAL A 470 31.79 26.68 27.05
N GLY A 471 31.13 27.81 27.29
CA GLY A 471 31.79 29.08 27.59
C GLY A 471 32.28 29.12 29.03
N GLU A 472 33.43 28.52 29.30
CA GLU A 472 33.96 28.43 30.65
C GLU A 472 34.83 29.65 31.03
N PRO A 473 34.68 30.21 32.24
CA PRO A 473 35.60 31.19 32.77
C PRO A 473 36.92 30.52 33.15
N THR A 474 38.01 30.97 32.53
CA THR A 474 39.39 30.59 32.83
C THR A 474 40.07 31.76 33.53
N TYR A 475 40.74 31.48 34.65
CA TYR A 475 41.38 32.50 35.48
C TYR A 475 42.90 32.51 35.31
N CYS A 476 43.51 33.63 35.62
CA CYS A 476 44.96 33.77 35.73
C CYS A 476 45.59 32.75 36.69
N CYS A 477 46.69 32.10 36.29
CA CYS A 477 47.43 31.12 37.12
C CYS A 477 47.77 31.64 38.53
N SER A 478 48.10 32.92 38.67
CA SER A 478 48.43 33.55 39.95
C SER A 478 47.26 33.66 40.93
N ILE A 479 46.02 33.72 40.43
CA ILE A 479 44.78 33.77 41.25
C ILE A 479 44.35 32.35 41.62
N CYS A 480 44.44 31.42 40.67
CA CYS A 480 44.08 30.03 40.91
C CYS A 480 44.95 29.37 41.98
N ALA A 481 46.23 29.73 42.07
CA ALA A 481 47.12 29.29 43.14
C ALA A 481 46.62 29.68 44.55
N GLY A 482 45.83 30.75 44.68
CA GLY A 482 45.30 31.24 45.96
C GLY A 482 43.91 30.73 46.34
N GLN A 483 43.10 30.25 45.38
CA GLN A 483 41.71 29.81 45.63
C GLN A 483 41.57 28.30 45.94
N GLY A 484 42.65 27.52 45.76
CA GLY A 484 42.63 26.07 45.98
C GLY A 484 41.88 25.30 44.88
N PRO A 485 41.92 23.95 44.91
CA PRO A 485 41.51 23.09 43.79
C PRO A 485 40.00 23.11 43.45
N ARG A 486 39.16 23.79 44.23
CA ARG A 486 37.71 23.87 44.00
C ARG A 486 37.27 25.05 43.12
N GLY A 487 38.16 25.99 42.80
CA GLY A 487 37.80 27.24 42.11
C GLY A 487 38.41 27.48 40.73
N CYS A 488 39.38 26.64 40.31
CA CYS A 488 40.07 26.77 39.02
C CYS A 488 40.57 25.42 38.52
N LYS A 489 39.86 24.75 37.61
CA LYS A 489 40.40 23.58 36.88
C LYS A 489 41.34 24.00 35.75
N TYR A 490 41.04 25.13 35.10
CA TYR A 490 41.78 25.66 33.95
C TYR A 490 42.36 27.03 34.27
N CYS A 491 43.66 27.20 34.01
CA CYS A 491 44.39 28.44 34.28
C CYS A 491 45.21 28.85 33.06
N PHE A 492 45.46 30.15 32.89
CA PHE A 492 46.32 30.68 31.82
C PHE A 492 47.39 31.64 32.38
N ASP A 493 48.55 31.69 31.70
CA ASP A 493 49.71 32.51 32.06
C ASP A 493 49.84 33.81 31.22
N GLY A 494 48.97 33.99 30.22
CA GLY A 494 48.87 35.22 29.43
C GLY A 494 49.57 35.18 28.07
N THR A 495 49.85 34.00 27.51
CA THR A 495 50.61 33.85 26.25
C THR A 495 49.78 33.88 24.96
N ASN A 496 48.44 33.94 25.02
CA ASN A 496 47.57 34.07 23.84
C ASN A 496 47.03 35.51 23.69
N ASP A 497 47.93 36.45 23.37
CA ASP A 497 47.69 37.86 22.99
C ASP A 497 46.95 38.79 23.99
N LYS A 498 46.80 38.41 25.26
CA LYS A 498 46.36 39.33 26.36
C LYS A 498 47.14 39.08 27.65
N PRO A 499 47.65 40.13 28.33
CA PRO A 499 48.43 39.98 29.56
C PRO A 499 47.55 39.55 30.75
N CYS A 500 48.05 38.62 31.56
CA CYS A 500 47.44 38.26 32.84
C CYS A 500 47.75 39.35 33.90
N TYR A 501 46.72 40.08 34.36
CA TYR A 501 46.90 41.17 35.32
C TYR A 501 46.90 40.66 36.78
N ASN A 502 48.04 40.79 37.46
CA ASN A 502 48.21 40.27 38.83
C ASN A 502 47.52 41.11 39.93
N THR A 503 47.15 42.36 39.66
CA THR A 503 46.46 43.25 40.60
C THR A 503 45.67 44.34 39.88
N CYS A 504 44.41 44.58 40.26
CA CYS A 504 43.63 45.71 39.75
C CYS A 504 44.03 47.02 40.47
N ASN A 505 45.20 47.57 40.11
CA ASN A 505 45.73 48.81 40.70
C ASN A 505 45.66 50.01 39.74
N GLY A 506 44.67 50.00 38.83
CA GLY A 506 44.33 51.16 38.01
C GLY A 506 43.24 52.02 38.68
N PRO A 507 43.12 53.32 38.31
CA PRO A 507 42.15 54.25 38.91
C PRO A 507 40.67 53.83 38.80
N MET A 508 40.35 52.80 38.00
CA MET A 508 39.01 52.21 37.92
C MET A 508 38.70 51.14 39.00
N CYS A 509 39.68 50.76 39.84
CA CYS A 509 39.54 49.70 40.85
C CYS A 509 39.66 50.20 42.30
N ARG A 510 39.26 51.44 42.60
CA ARG A 510 39.09 51.89 43.99
C ARG A 510 37.65 51.73 44.45
N ARG A 511 37.43 50.90 45.47
CA ARG A 511 36.28 51.00 46.37
C ARG A 511 36.28 52.39 47.01
N SER A 512 35.62 53.36 46.41
CA SER A 512 35.24 54.60 47.09
C SER A 512 33.75 54.59 47.33
N ALA A 513 33.39 54.30 48.59
CA ALA A 513 32.17 54.81 49.17
C ALA A 513 32.09 56.33 48.96
N LYS A 514 30.86 56.80 48.70
CA LYS A 514 30.41 58.19 48.50
C LYS A 514 30.56 58.73 47.07
N TYR A 515 29.67 58.29 46.18
CA TYR A 515 29.03 59.18 45.21
C TYR A 515 27.52 58.91 45.19
N SER A 516 26.78 60.00 45.26
CA SER A 516 25.32 60.11 45.32
C SER A 516 24.66 59.36 44.17
N LYS A 517 23.50 58.76 44.42
CA LYS A 517 22.60 58.24 43.37
C LYS A 517 22.36 59.32 42.30
N PRO A 518 22.43 58.94 41.02
CA PRO A 518 21.27 59.10 40.16
C PRO A 518 20.71 57.72 39.79
N ASP A 519 19.41 57.66 39.65
CA ASP A 519 18.61 56.44 39.62
C ASP A 519 19.03 55.42 38.54
N GLY A 520 19.10 54.14 38.95
CA GLY A 520 18.75 53.03 38.05
C GLY A 520 19.84 52.18 37.40
N ILE A 521 21.15 52.39 37.62
CA ILE A 521 22.19 51.58 36.94
C ILE A 521 23.11 50.87 37.95
N ARG A 522 23.01 49.53 38.02
CA ARG A 522 24.05 48.67 38.59
C ARG A 522 25.08 48.35 37.50
N VAL A 523 26.25 48.99 37.52
CA VAL A 523 27.41 48.54 36.75
C VAL A 523 28.16 47.52 37.61
N VAL A 524 28.11 46.24 37.25
CA VAL A 524 28.95 45.19 37.84
C VAL A 524 30.33 45.32 37.21
N GLY A 525 31.35 45.57 38.04
CA GLY A 525 32.73 45.84 37.59
C GLY A 525 33.32 44.68 36.79
N GLN A 526 33.92 45.01 35.64
CA GLN A 526 34.69 44.08 34.82
C GLN A 526 36.01 43.71 35.53
N TYR A 527 36.15 42.44 35.93
CA TYR A 527 37.42 41.89 36.38
C TYR A 527 38.25 41.48 35.14
N GLN A 528 39.37 42.16 34.87
CA GLN A 528 40.29 41.81 33.77
C GLN A 528 41.15 40.54 34.04
N ASN A 529 40.72 39.68 34.97
CA ASN A 529 41.47 38.50 35.42
C ASN A 529 40.80 37.17 35.05
N VAL A 530 39.73 37.24 34.25
CA VAL A 530 38.96 36.11 33.74
C VAL A 530 38.88 36.25 32.22
N VAL A 531 39.28 35.20 31.51
CA VAL A 531 39.02 35.05 30.07
C VAL A 531 38.03 33.91 29.91
N TYR A 532 37.14 34.01 28.94
CA TYR A 532 36.20 32.93 28.66
C TYR A 532 36.67 32.20 27.42
N ILE A 533 36.77 30.88 27.54
CA ILE A 533 37.23 30.01 26.47
C ILE A 533 36.10 29.02 26.18
N LYS A 534 35.88 28.75 24.89
CA LYS A 534 34.93 27.73 24.43
C LYS A 534 35.64 26.38 24.49
N ASN A 535 35.31 25.56 25.48
CA ASN A 535 35.90 24.24 25.68
C ASN A 535 34.94 23.16 25.15
N PRO A 536 35.43 22.17 24.38
CA PRO A 536 34.63 21.01 24.00
C PRO A 536 34.25 20.16 25.22
N GLU A 537 32.96 19.86 25.36
CA GLU A 537 32.41 18.99 26.41
C GLU A 537 31.35 18.03 25.80
N PRO A 538 30.99 16.94 26.52
CA PRO A 538 29.82 16.12 26.18
C PRO A 538 28.52 16.95 26.04
N CYS A 539 27.51 16.38 25.40
CA CYS A 539 26.15 16.92 25.26
C CYS A 539 25.11 15.99 25.95
N PRO A 540 24.36 16.43 26.96
CA PRO A 540 24.52 17.69 27.68
C PRO A 540 25.87 17.73 28.40
N PRO A 541 26.40 18.94 28.66
CA PRO A 541 27.65 19.08 29.39
C PRO A 541 27.62 18.48 30.79
N ASP A 542 28.72 17.83 31.19
CA ASP A 542 28.91 17.40 32.58
C ASP A 542 29.37 18.58 33.44
N TYR A 543 28.40 19.24 34.07
CA TYR A 543 28.61 20.40 34.92
C TYR A 543 29.56 20.15 36.10
N SER A 544 29.72 18.90 36.54
CA SER A 544 30.62 18.54 37.65
C SER A 544 32.11 18.64 37.30
N GLN A 545 32.44 18.66 36.01
CA GLN A 545 33.82 18.66 35.51
C GLN A 545 34.35 20.06 35.19
N ARG A 546 33.61 21.11 35.52
CA ARG A 546 33.88 22.47 35.04
C ARG A 546 34.96 23.23 35.81
N GLY A 547 35.54 24.21 35.11
CA GLY A 547 36.62 25.07 35.62
C GLY A 547 36.24 25.95 36.82
N ALA A 548 34.97 26.35 36.91
CA ALA A 548 34.44 27.21 37.96
C ALA A 548 32.93 27.02 38.14
N ALA A 549 32.44 27.21 39.37
CA ALA A 549 31.03 27.06 39.75
C ALA A 549 30.38 25.74 39.27
N PRO A 550 31.00 24.57 39.56
CA PRO A 550 30.48 23.26 39.11
C PRO A 550 29.08 22.94 39.66
N ASP A 551 28.68 23.60 40.76
CA ASP A 551 27.38 23.42 41.39
C ASP A 551 26.26 24.31 40.79
N ASN A 552 26.55 25.13 39.76
CA ASN A 552 25.55 26.04 39.16
C ASN A 552 25.47 25.93 37.62
N PRO A 553 24.56 25.09 37.08
CA PRO A 553 24.51 24.73 35.66
C PRO A 553 24.04 25.87 34.74
N TYR A 554 23.47 26.94 35.29
CA TYR A 554 22.85 28.03 34.51
C TYR A 554 23.77 29.22 34.23
N THR A 555 25.03 29.16 34.68
CA THR A 555 25.95 30.30 34.60
C THR A 555 26.74 30.39 33.30
N GLN A 556 26.78 29.33 32.49
CA GLN A 556 27.63 29.27 31.31
C GLN A 556 26.80 28.91 30.08
N SER A 557 27.12 29.57 28.97
CA SER A 557 26.48 29.29 27.70
C SER A 557 27.01 28.01 27.08
N VAL A 558 26.13 27.29 26.37
CA VAL A 558 26.45 26.07 25.64
C VAL A 558 26.12 26.31 24.17
N TRP A 559 27.02 25.97 23.27
CA TRP A 559 26.77 25.93 21.84
C TRP A 559 26.56 24.49 21.42
N TRP A 560 25.32 24.16 21.08
CA TRP A 560 24.91 22.85 20.59
C TRP A 560 25.13 22.82 19.09
N ASN A 561 26.12 22.04 18.66
CA ASN A 561 26.44 21.91 17.24
C ASN A 561 26.03 20.52 16.76
N LEU A 562 25.00 20.47 15.90
CA LEU A 562 24.56 19.26 15.22
C LEU A 562 25.34 19.12 13.90
N PRO A 563 26.27 18.14 13.78
CA PRO A 563 26.94 17.86 12.53
C PRO A 563 25.93 17.47 11.45
N ARG A 564 26.20 17.84 10.18
CA ARG A 564 25.24 17.62 9.08
C ARG A 564 24.94 16.15 8.87
N GLU A 565 25.95 15.30 9.03
CA GLU A 565 25.86 13.84 8.93
C GLU A 565 24.92 13.21 9.98
N ASN A 566 24.66 13.90 11.10
CA ASN A 566 23.80 13.41 12.16
C ASN A 566 22.40 14.03 12.12
N HIS A 567 22.15 14.99 11.22
CA HIS A 567 20.93 15.79 11.20
C HIS A 567 19.68 14.93 11.01
N ASP A 568 19.66 14.12 9.95
CA ASP A 568 18.47 13.34 9.58
C ASP A 568 18.23 12.20 10.58
N ARG A 569 19.30 11.57 11.05
CA ARG A 569 19.25 10.57 12.12
C ARG A 569 18.70 11.14 13.43
N PHE A 570 19.16 12.32 13.84
CA PHE A 570 18.67 12.98 15.05
C PHE A 570 17.16 13.26 14.96
N LEU A 571 16.70 13.82 13.84
CA LEU A 571 15.29 14.14 13.65
C LEU A 571 14.42 12.89 13.57
N ALA A 572 14.91 11.82 12.92
CA ALA A 572 14.24 10.52 12.90
C ALA A 572 14.13 9.92 14.30
N ASP A 573 15.24 9.86 15.05
CA ASP A 573 15.25 9.29 16.40
C ASP A 573 14.41 10.14 17.37
N LEU A 574 14.42 11.48 17.24
CA LEU A 574 13.55 12.38 18.00
C LEU A 574 12.07 12.14 17.68
N TYR A 575 11.71 12.02 16.40
CA TYR A 575 10.35 11.68 15.98
C TYR A 575 9.92 10.33 16.55
N ASN A 576 10.76 9.31 16.44
CA ASN A 576 10.46 7.97 16.96
C ASN A 576 10.26 7.93 18.48
N ASN A 577 10.89 8.83 19.24
CA ASN A 577 10.79 8.87 20.70
C ASN A 577 9.73 9.85 21.23
N THR A 578 9.34 10.86 20.45
CA THR A 578 8.48 11.97 20.94
C THR A 578 7.26 12.25 20.08
N GLY A 579 7.24 11.79 18.82
CA GLY A 579 6.12 11.97 17.89
C GLY A 579 6.01 13.37 17.31
N ILE A 580 7.02 14.21 17.56
CA ILE A 580 7.07 15.57 17.07
C ILE A 580 7.74 15.54 15.70
N TYR A 581 6.99 15.95 14.69
CA TYR A 581 7.45 15.93 13.29
C TYR A 581 8.72 16.76 13.08
N PRO A 582 9.66 16.29 12.24
CA PRO A 582 10.90 17.01 11.93
C PRO A 582 10.70 18.48 11.53
N GLU A 583 9.69 18.78 10.72
CA GLU A 583 9.34 20.13 10.27
C GLU A 583 8.77 21.03 11.38
N LYS A 584 8.36 20.44 12.50
CA LYS A 584 7.93 21.14 13.72
C LYS A 584 9.08 21.33 14.69
N ILE A 585 10.34 21.09 14.29
CA ILE A 585 11.52 21.34 15.10
C ILE A 585 12.33 22.49 14.50
N LYS A 586 12.62 23.50 15.32
CA LYS A 586 13.56 24.57 14.98
C LYS A 586 14.70 24.63 15.97
N PHE A 587 15.87 25.02 15.50
CA PHE A 587 17.03 25.28 16.36
C PHE A 587 17.05 26.76 16.74
N VAL A 588 16.93 27.03 18.04
CA VAL A 588 16.81 28.40 18.59
C VAL A 588 17.87 28.69 19.64
N ASP A 589 18.13 29.97 19.84
CA ASP A 589 18.93 30.44 20.96
C ASP A 589 18.01 30.56 22.19
N ARG A 590 18.15 29.64 23.15
CA ARG A 590 17.35 29.55 24.38
C ARG A 590 18.03 30.29 25.52
N ASP A 591 17.38 31.32 26.07
CA ASP A 591 17.84 32.00 27.28
C ASP A 591 17.57 31.14 28.53
N ARG A 592 18.62 30.88 29.32
CA ARG A 592 18.58 30.11 30.58
C ARG A 592 18.73 30.98 31.83
N GLY A 593 18.56 32.30 31.71
CA GLY A 593 18.67 33.27 32.79
C GLY A 593 19.82 34.27 32.63
N ASN A 594 20.16 34.64 31.41
CA ASN A 594 21.14 35.67 31.12
C ASN A 594 20.66 37.05 31.58
N THR A 595 21.55 37.85 32.18
CA THR A 595 21.21 39.17 32.75
C THR A 595 21.81 40.33 31.97
N CYS A 596 22.24 40.10 30.73
CA CYS A 596 22.92 41.09 29.90
C CYS A 596 21.98 42.16 29.36
N ALA A 597 22.49 43.38 29.26
CA ALA A 597 21.75 44.50 28.70
C ALA A 597 21.51 44.30 27.19
N PRO A 598 20.30 44.58 26.66
CA PRO A 598 19.98 44.42 25.23
C PRO A 598 20.93 45.17 24.27
N SER A 599 21.57 46.24 24.74
CA SER A 599 22.52 47.06 23.96
C SER A 599 23.82 46.32 23.55
N GLN A 600 24.03 45.08 24.01
CA GLN A 600 25.20 44.26 23.71
C GLN A 600 24.92 43.12 22.70
N GLN A 601 23.71 43.01 22.13
CA GLN A 601 23.24 41.89 21.28
C GLN A 601 24.05 41.64 19.99
N GLY A 602 24.87 42.59 19.52
CA GLY A 602 25.54 42.50 18.21
C GLY A 602 26.82 41.66 18.15
N ASN A 603 27.36 41.16 19.28
CA ASN A 603 28.62 40.40 19.30
C ASN A 603 28.53 39.18 20.24
N LYS A 604 28.23 38.00 19.69
CA LYS A 604 28.11 36.71 20.42
C LYS A 604 29.41 36.25 21.10
N ASP A 605 30.55 36.85 20.75
CA ASP A 605 31.85 36.59 21.41
C ASP A 605 32.15 37.59 22.54
N ASN A 606 31.19 38.46 22.88
CA ASN A 606 31.25 39.25 24.10
C ASN A 606 31.05 38.35 25.32
N ILE A 607 31.87 38.57 26.36
CA ILE A 607 31.84 37.88 27.66
C ILE A 607 30.44 37.73 28.25
N CYS A 608 29.53 38.67 27.95
CA CYS A 608 28.15 38.65 28.42
C CYS A 608 27.33 37.46 27.85
N TRP A 609 27.56 37.10 26.59
CA TRP A 609 26.83 36.04 25.88
C TRP A 609 27.43 34.65 26.12
N MET A 610 28.53 34.57 26.88
CA MET A 610 29.13 33.33 27.35
C MET A 610 28.49 32.80 28.66
N SER A 611 27.43 33.45 29.13
CA SER A 611 26.65 33.05 30.30
C SER A 611 25.19 32.77 29.94
N GLY A 612 24.61 31.69 30.47
CA GLY A 612 23.16 31.51 30.55
C GLY A 612 22.40 31.41 29.23
N TYR A 613 23.00 30.88 28.17
CA TYR A 613 22.31 30.56 26.91
C TYR A 613 22.54 29.11 26.47
N ASP A 614 21.59 28.53 25.75
CA ASP A 614 21.85 27.45 24.81
C ASP A 614 21.70 27.98 23.40
N TYR A 615 22.79 28.00 22.65
CA TYR A 615 22.79 28.39 21.25
C TYR A 615 22.46 27.17 20.40
N SER A 616 21.57 27.38 19.42
CA SER A 616 21.14 26.33 18.48
C SER A 616 20.57 25.08 19.16
N PHE A 617 19.74 25.26 20.19
CA PHE A 617 19.03 24.17 20.87
C PHE A 617 17.71 23.84 20.12
N PRO A 618 17.39 22.55 19.87
CA PRO A 618 16.15 22.17 19.21
C PRO A 618 14.92 22.44 20.10
N GLN A 619 13.88 23.04 19.54
CA GLN A 619 12.59 23.26 20.19
C GLN A 619 11.43 23.08 19.21
N PRO A 620 10.23 22.72 19.71
CA PRO A 620 9.02 22.72 18.90
C PRO A 620 8.73 24.10 18.28
N ASP A 621 8.31 24.11 17.02
CA ASP A 621 7.86 25.28 16.28
C ASP A 621 6.41 25.11 15.85
N GLY A 622 5.51 25.84 16.51
CA GLY A 622 4.09 25.80 16.17
C GLY A 622 3.44 24.42 16.32
N TYR A 623 3.98 23.55 17.17
CA TYR A 623 3.38 22.25 17.53
C TYR A 623 2.20 22.48 18.49
N GLY A 624 0.98 22.26 18.01
CA GLY A 624 -0.25 22.47 18.76
C GLY A 624 -1.11 21.21 18.88
N ALA A 625 -2.22 21.32 19.61
CA ALA A 625 -3.16 20.21 19.82
C ALA A 625 -3.70 19.60 18.51
N GLY A 626 -3.77 20.39 17.43
CA GLY A 626 -4.19 19.92 16.10
C GLY A 626 -3.13 19.10 15.36
N ASP A 627 -1.88 19.13 15.81
CA ASP A 627 -0.79 18.32 15.26
C ASP A 627 -0.69 16.94 15.95
N VAL A 628 -1.50 16.70 16.99
CA VAL A 628 -1.58 15.42 17.69
C VAL A 628 -2.55 14.52 16.95
N SER A 629 -2.05 13.39 16.44
CA SER A 629 -2.85 12.43 15.67
C SER A 629 -3.95 11.81 16.52
N ASN A 630 -5.18 11.81 15.99
CA ASN A 630 -6.32 11.18 16.65
C ASN A 630 -6.46 9.71 16.20
N PRO A 631 -6.32 8.73 17.11
CA PRO A 631 -6.47 7.31 16.76
C PRO A 631 -7.89 6.96 16.26
N LYS A 632 -8.91 7.76 16.58
CA LYS A 632 -10.30 7.48 16.23
C LYS A 632 -10.52 7.26 14.73
N SER A 633 -9.98 8.12 13.87
CA SER A 633 -10.16 7.99 12.42
C SER A 633 -9.49 6.73 11.88
N VAL A 634 -8.32 6.38 12.42
CA VAL A 634 -7.56 5.18 12.06
C VAL A 634 -8.35 3.91 12.40
N VAL A 635 -8.85 3.85 13.63
CA VAL A 635 -9.65 2.71 14.10
C VAL A 635 -10.99 2.65 13.35
N GLN A 636 -11.61 3.80 13.07
CA GLN A 636 -12.84 3.88 12.31
C GLN A 636 -12.68 3.29 10.90
N ASP A 637 -11.61 3.65 10.21
CA ASP A 637 -11.33 3.15 8.86
C ASP A 637 -11.03 1.64 8.86
N ALA A 638 -10.25 1.15 9.83
CA ALA A 638 -9.97 -0.27 10.00
C ALA A 638 -11.26 -1.09 10.28
N LEU A 639 -12.08 -0.63 11.22
CA LEU A 639 -13.32 -1.32 11.60
C LEU A 639 -14.39 -1.29 10.50
N SER A 640 -14.48 -0.19 9.73
CA SER A 640 -15.42 -0.09 8.61
C SER A 640 -15.15 -1.15 7.53
N LYS A 641 -13.90 -1.58 7.40
CA LYS A 641 -13.47 -2.59 6.42
C LYS A 641 -13.47 -4.01 6.97
N SER A 642 -13.50 -4.19 8.28
CA SER A 642 -13.63 -5.50 8.93
C SER A 642 -15.08 -5.92 9.18
N THR A 643 -16.06 -5.21 8.61
CA THR A 643 -17.50 -5.50 8.78
C THR A 643 -17.88 -6.92 8.35
N THR A 644 -17.16 -7.51 7.39
CA THR A 644 -17.35 -8.88 6.93
C THR A 644 -16.64 -9.92 7.81
N LEU A 645 -15.63 -9.54 8.59
CA LEU A 645 -14.80 -10.46 9.36
C LEU A 645 -15.57 -11.16 10.48
N GLY A 646 -16.43 -10.42 11.19
CA GLY A 646 -17.26 -10.98 12.27
C GLY A 646 -18.17 -12.12 11.79
N PRO A 647 -19.06 -11.88 10.81
CA PRO A 647 -19.92 -12.92 10.24
C PRO A 647 -19.15 -14.10 9.62
N GLN A 648 -17.99 -13.85 9.00
CA GLN A 648 -17.13 -14.92 8.49
C GLN A 648 -16.58 -15.80 9.61
N LEU A 649 -16.09 -15.21 10.70
CA LEU A 649 -15.62 -15.94 11.87
C LEU A 649 -16.75 -16.77 12.48
N ASP A 650 -17.97 -16.22 12.59
CA ASP A 650 -19.13 -16.96 13.11
C ASP A 650 -19.43 -18.21 12.25
N ALA A 651 -19.42 -18.06 10.92
CA ALA A 651 -19.67 -19.16 9.99
C ALA A 651 -18.59 -20.24 10.08
N VAL A 652 -17.32 -19.86 10.14
CA VAL A 652 -16.21 -20.80 10.16
C VAL A 652 -16.07 -21.48 11.53
N ILE A 653 -16.26 -20.76 12.64
CA ILE A 653 -16.33 -21.35 13.99
C ILE A 653 -17.44 -22.41 14.04
N ALA A 654 -18.62 -22.12 13.49
CA ALA A 654 -19.71 -23.10 13.42
C ALA A 654 -19.31 -24.35 12.63
N SER A 655 -18.57 -24.19 11.52
CA SER A 655 -18.08 -25.31 10.70
C SER A 655 -16.99 -26.14 11.41
N VAL A 656 -16.10 -25.49 12.17
CA VAL A 656 -15.07 -26.16 12.99
C VAL A 656 -15.70 -26.96 14.11
N ALA A 657 -16.70 -26.40 14.80
CA ALA A 657 -17.38 -27.06 15.91
C ALA A 657 -18.10 -28.36 15.51
N ILE A 658 -18.52 -28.49 14.24
CA ILE A 658 -19.15 -29.71 13.70
C ILE A 658 -18.20 -30.56 12.86
N VAL A 659 -16.89 -30.26 12.85
CA VAL A 659 -15.86 -30.97 12.08
C VAL A 659 -16.17 -31.00 10.56
N ALA A 660 -16.80 -29.93 10.06
CA ALA A 660 -17.14 -29.76 8.63
C ALA A 660 -16.25 -28.74 7.92
N TYR A 661 -15.30 -28.11 8.63
CA TYR A 661 -14.34 -27.20 8.03
C TYR A 661 -13.35 -27.99 7.15
N PRO A 662 -13.24 -27.70 5.84
CA PRO A 662 -12.44 -28.51 4.91
C PRO A 662 -10.92 -28.22 4.97
N GLY A 663 -10.50 -27.18 5.71
CA GLY A 663 -9.11 -26.74 5.81
C GLY A 663 -8.42 -27.11 7.13
N ASP A 664 -7.16 -26.72 7.27
CA ASP A 664 -6.43 -26.81 8.54
C ASP A 664 -6.81 -25.64 9.45
N VAL A 665 -7.44 -25.95 10.59
CA VAL A 665 -7.86 -24.95 11.59
C VAL A 665 -6.66 -24.16 12.14
N LYS A 666 -5.45 -24.73 12.14
CA LYS A 666 -4.24 -24.01 12.55
C LYS A 666 -3.83 -22.94 11.56
N GLU A 667 -3.96 -23.21 10.26
CA GLU A 667 -3.73 -22.20 9.23
C GLU A 667 -4.76 -21.08 9.33
N LEU A 668 -6.02 -21.42 9.62
CA LEU A 668 -7.05 -20.43 9.90
C LEU A 668 -6.70 -19.55 11.11
N ILE A 669 -6.25 -20.14 12.22
CA ILE A 669 -5.81 -19.40 13.42
C ILE A 669 -4.63 -18.48 13.09
N ASP A 670 -3.61 -19.00 12.41
CA ASP A 670 -2.44 -18.22 11.98
C ASP A 670 -2.88 -17.02 11.12
N ALA A 671 -3.79 -17.24 10.17
CA ALA A 671 -4.29 -16.23 9.25
C ALA A 671 -5.08 -15.10 9.94
N VAL A 672 -5.98 -15.42 10.88
CA VAL A 672 -6.87 -14.41 11.51
C VAL A 672 -6.30 -13.75 12.75
N SER A 673 -5.29 -14.35 13.39
CA SER A 673 -4.73 -13.86 14.66
C SER A 673 -4.16 -12.44 14.55
N LEU A 674 -3.37 -12.14 13.51
CA LEU A 674 -2.72 -10.85 13.38
C LEU A 674 -3.71 -9.69 13.14
N PRO A 675 -4.68 -9.79 12.21
CA PRO A 675 -5.69 -8.75 12.03
C PRO A 675 -6.49 -8.46 13.29
N ILE A 676 -6.98 -9.51 13.97
CA ILE A 676 -7.81 -9.38 15.17
C ILE A 676 -7.03 -8.71 16.31
N LEU A 677 -5.83 -9.19 16.60
CA LEU A 677 -5.03 -8.67 17.72
C LEU A 677 -4.57 -7.23 17.49
N THR A 678 -4.33 -6.85 16.23
CA THR A 678 -3.98 -5.47 15.86
C THR A 678 -5.18 -4.53 16.02
N ILE A 679 -6.38 -4.96 15.62
CA ILE A 679 -7.62 -4.19 15.87
C ILE A 679 -7.84 -4.00 17.37
N ALA A 680 -7.67 -5.05 18.17
CA ALA A 680 -7.79 -4.97 19.62
C ALA A 680 -6.81 -3.98 20.25
N ALA A 681 -5.54 -4.03 19.85
CA ALA A 681 -4.51 -3.10 20.33
C ALA A 681 -4.82 -1.63 19.98
N ALA A 682 -5.44 -1.39 18.83
CA ALA A 682 -5.82 -0.04 18.40
C ALA A 682 -7.00 0.52 19.24
N VAL A 683 -7.98 -0.32 19.59
CA VAL A 683 -9.07 0.06 20.50
C VAL A 683 -8.57 0.27 21.93
N GLU A 684 -7.69 -0.60 22.43
CA GLU A 684 -7.01 -0.43 23.74
C GLU A 684 -6.26 0.91 23.81
N SER A 685 -5.67 1.34 22.69
CA SER A 685 -5.00 2.65 22.58
C SER A 685 -5.99 3.82 22.70
N MET A 686 -7.19 3.69 22.12
CA MET A 686 -8.25 4.68 22.34
C MET A 686 -8.72 4.71 23.79
N GLN A 687 -8.87 3.55 24.44
CA GLN A 687 -9.26 3.48 25.86
C GLN A 687 -8.27 4.23 26.75
N GLN A 688 -6.96 4.10 26.49
CA GLN A 688 -5.94 4.84 27.23
C GLN A 688 -6.05 6.37 27.06
N VAL A 689 -6.47 6.88 25.88
CA VAL A 689 -6.72 8.33 25.71
C VAL A 689 -7.81 8.81 26.66
N GLU A 690 -8.88 8.03 26.78
CA GLU A 690 -9.98 8.31 27.70
C GLU A 690 -9.50 8.32 29.15
N ASP A 691 -8.74 7.31 29.57
CA ASP A 691 -8.17 7.24 30.93
C ASP A 691 -7.30 8.47 31.26
N VAL A 692 -6.46 8.91 30.31
CA VAL A 692 -5.60 10.10 30.47
C VAL A 692 -6.41 11.38 30.58
N ALA A 693 -7.48 11.50 29.80
CA ALA A 693 -8.35 12.67 29.84
C ALA A 693 -9.07 12.81 31.20
N GLU A 694 -9.41 11.68 31.83
CA GLU A 694 -10.10 11.62 33.12
C GLU A 694 -9.19 11.86 34.33
N GLU A 695 -7.88 11.60 34.21
CA GLU A 695 -6.92 11.82 35.30
C GLU A 695 -6.74 13.31 35.65
N ILE A 696 -7.04 13.70 36.89
CA ILE A 696 -7.08 15.11 37.34
C ILE A 696 -5.70 15.61 37.79
N GLU A 697 -4.80 14.72 38.21
CA GLU A 697 -3.50 15.08 38.79
C GLU A 697 -2.45 15.35 37.68
N GLU A 698 -2.03 16.61 37.52
CA GLU A 698 -1.15 17.07 36.42
C GLU A 698 0.14 16.25 36.28
N ALA A 699 0.75 15.81 37.38
CA ALA A 699 1.96 14.98 37.36
C ALA A 699 1.69 13.56 36.85
N LYS A 700 0.58 12.94 37.28
CA LYS A 700 0.16 11.62 36.80
C LYS A 700 -0.29 11.68 35.36
N ARG A 701 -1.06 12.70 35.00
CA ARG A 701 -1.46 13.00 33.62
C ARG A 701 -0.24 13.14 32.71
N LYS A 702 0.80 13.88 33.12
CA LYS A 702 2.07 13.99 32.35
C LYS A 702 2.82 12.65 32.25
N ALA A 703 2.90 11.88 33.34
CA ALA A 703 3.56 10.58 33.34
C ALA A 703 2.84 9.56 32.45
N LEU A 704 1.50 9.56 32.49
CA LEU A 704 0.64 8.77 31.62
C LEU A 704 0.76 9.22 30.16
N ILE A 705 0.77 10.53 29.87
CA ILE A 705 1.01 11.05 28.52
C ILE A 705 2.37 10.61 28.00
N LEU A 706 3.43 10.69 28.81
CA LEU A 706 4.76 10.26 28.37
C LEU A 706 4.82 8.75 28.14
N ALA A 707 4.22 7.95 29.03
CA ALA A 707 4.09 6.51 28.85
C ALA A 707 3.25 6.15 27.61
N PHE A 708 2.18 6.89 27.36
CA PHE A 708 1.28 6.76 26.21
C PHE A 708 1.97 7.15 24.90
N VAL A 709 2.61 8.32 24.83
CA VAL A 709 3.37 8.80 23.67
C VAL A 709 4.49 7.81 23.33
N THR A 710 5.18 7.27 24.33
CA THR A 710 6.18 6.22 24.14
C THR A 710 5.58 4.88 23.69
N ALA A 711 4.37 4.53 24.14
CA ALA A 711 3.73 3.24 23.84
C ALA A 711 2.96 3.21 22.51
N ILE A 712 2.39 4.34 22.08
CA ILE A 712 1.43 4.44 20.95
C ILE A 712 2.02 5.11 19.72
N LEU A 713 3.13 5.88 19.82
CA LEU A 713 3.86 6.30 18.61
C LEU A 713 4.49 5.12 17.84
N PHE A 714 4.59 3.95 18.47
CA PHE A 714 4.89 2.69 17.76
C PHE A 714 3.73 2.18 16.89
N PHE A 715 2.50 2.68 17.09
CA PHE A 715 1.29 2.20 16.45
C PHE A 715 0.61 3.20 15.52
N ILE A 716 1.00 4.48 15.51
CA ILE A 716 0.36 5.51 14.68
C ILE A 716 1.38 6.49 14.10
N PRO A 717 1.61 6.45 12.78
CA PRO A 717 2.05 7.62 12.05
C PRO A 717 0.99 7.99 11.00
N ILE A 718 0.20 9.04 11.24
CA ILE A 718 -0.47 9.77 10.15
C ILE A 718 -0.43 11.27 10.42
N ALA A 719 0.44 11.96 9.67
CA ALA A 719 0.10 12.95 8.64
C ALA A 719 1.38 13.71 8.26
N GLY A 720 1.96 13.44 7.08
CA GLY A 720 3.16 14.16 6.62
C GLY A 720 3.78 13.64 5.34
N VAL A 721 3.01 13.54 4.24
CA VAL A 721 3.60 13.45 2.89
C VAL A 721 4.11 14.83 2.51
N ALA A 722 5.37 15.11 2.84
CA ALA A 722 6.26 16.00 2.12
C ALA A 722 7.59 16.11 2.89
N LEU A 723 8.63 15.44 2.40
CA LEU A 723 9.99 15.94 2.16
C LEU A 723 10.96 14.75 2.05
N GLY A 724 11.94 14.88 1.18
CA GLY A 724 12.65 13.76 0.58
C GLY A 724 13.62 13.00 1.50
N THR A 725 13.92 11.78 1.05
CA THR A 725 15.13 10.99 1.30
C THR A 725 15.49 10.70 2.76
N VAL A 726 14.93 9.63 3.33
CA VAL A 726 15.69 8.66 4.15
C VAL A 726 15.07 7.27 3.94
N ALA A 727 15.85 6.34 3.39
CA ALA A 727 15.46 4.92 3.31
C ALA A 727 15.50 4.30 4.71
N GLY A 728 14.41 3.64 5.13
CA GLY A 728 14.35 2.80 6.33
C GLY A 728 13.21 3.05 7.33
N LEU A 729 12.13 3.79 6.99
CA LEU A 729 11.00 4.06 7.90
C LEU A 729 9.61 3.91 7.24
N ALA A 730 9.50 3.09 6.18
CA ALA A 730 8.27 3.00 5.39
C ALA A 730 7.16 2.13 6.01
N ASP A 731 7.47 1.19 6.90
CA ASP A 731 6.64 -0.03 6.96
C ASP A 731 5.33 0.11 7.73
N ILE A 732 5.31 0.90 8.82
CA ILE A 732 4.12 1.04 9.67
C ILE A 732 3.25 2.23 9.22
N ALA A 733 3.86 3.27 8.62
CA ALA A 733 3.13 4.34 7.96
C ALA A 733 2.31 3.82 6.77
N THR A 734 2.82 2.77 6.11
CA THR A 734 2.22 2.10 4.94
C THR A 734 0.90 1.42 5.30
N VAL A 735 0.83 0.60 6.36
CA VAL A 735 -0.42 -0.11 6.74
C VAL A 735 -1.59 0.84 6.96
N VAL A 736 -1.34 2.03 7.50
CA VAL A 736 -2.40 2.96 7.88
C VAL A 736 -2.71 4.02 6.80
N THR A 737 -1.71 4.51 6.04
CA THR A 737 -2.02 5.29 4.82
C THR A 737 -2.77 4.46 3.78
N LEU A 738 -2.53 3.15 3.71
CA LEU A 738 -3.29 2.22 2.89
C LEU A 738 -4.74 2.00 3.34
N LEU A 739 -5.02 2.13 4.65
CA LEU A 739 -6.40 2.16 5.13
C LEU A 739 -7.10 3.51 4.85
N GLY A 740 -6.37 4.58 4.55
CA GLY A 740 -6.95 5.83 4.04
C GLY A 740 -7.23 5.85 2.53
N THR A 741 -6.57 4.99 1.75
CA THR A 741 -6.63 4.95 0.28
C THR A 741 -7.44 3.79 -0.30
N VAL A 742 -8.31 3.13 0.48
CA VAL A 742 -9.21 2.09 -0.09
C VAL A 742 -10.38 2.74 -0.82
N GLY A 743 -10.03 3.29 -1.98
CA GLY A 743 -10.83 3.36 -3.18
C GLY A 743 -9.93 2.86 -4.31
N SER A 744 -10.15 1.61 -4.73
CA SER A 744 -9.67 1.03 -6.00
C SER A 744 -8.16 1.01 -6.29
N VAL A 745 -7.38 0.20 -5.55
CA VAL A 745 -6.11 -0.35 -6.06
C VAL A 745 -6.01 -1.81 -5.61
N ALA A 746 -6.05 -2.73 -6.58
CA ALA A 746 -5.66 -4.11 -6.39
C ALA A 746 -4.16 -4.15 -6.11
N PHE A 747 -3.76 -4.42 -4.86
CA PHE A 747 -2.38 -4.80 -4.60
C PHE A 747 -2.24 -6.27 -4.96
N ASP A 748 -1.36 -6.53 -5.91
CA ASP A 748 -0.95 -7.86 -6.31
C ASP A 748 -0.57 -8.68 -5.07
N VAL A 749 -1.20 -9.84 -4.94
CA VAL A 749 -0.90 -10.76 -3.84
C VAL A 749 0.52 -11.33 -3.96
N TYR A 750 1.29 -10.97 -5.00
CA TYR A 750 2.71 -11.32 -5.16
C TYR A 750 3.67 -10.19 -4.74
N THR A 751 3.35 -8.92 -4.99
CA THR A 751 4.25 -7.80 -4.66
C THR A 751 4.40 -7.56 -3.15
N ILE A 752 3.45 -8.06 -2.35
CA ILE A 752 3.51 -7.96 -0.88
C ILE A 752 4.36 -9.10 -0.25
N VAL A 753 4.59 -10.21 -0.97
CA VAL A 753 5.12 -11.46 -0.37
C VAL A 753 6.66 -11.52 -0.34
N ASP A 754 7.34 -10.77 -1.20
CA ASP A 754 8.82 -10.76 -1.26
C ASP A 754 9.46 -9.67 -0.39
N ASP A 755 8.65 -8.83 0.28
CA ASP A 755 9.12 -7.84 1.23
C ASP A 755 8.55 -8.11 2.64
N PRO A 756 9.39 -8.56 3.61
CA PRO A 756 8.98 -8.76 5.00
C PRO A 756 8.37 -7.51 5.64
N GLU A 757 8.72 -6.33 5.11
CA GLU A 757 8.21 -5.03 5.57
C GLU A 757 6.71 -4.83 5.27
N ASN A 758 6.10 -5.61 4.36
CA ASN A 758 4.68 -5.51 3.99
C ASN A 758 3.81 -6.71 4.42
N ALA A 759 4.37 -7.71 5.11
CA ALA A 759 3.66 -8.94 5.51
C ALA A 759 2.32 -8.70 6.27
N PRO A 760 2.22 -7.76 7.23
CA PRO A 760 0.94 -7.45 7.88
C PRO A 760 -0.12 -7.00 6.88
N LEU A 761 0.24 -6.16 5.90
CA LEU A 761 -0.70 -5.64 4.90
C LEU A 761 -1.29 -6.75 4.04
N ALA A 762 -0.47 -7.71 3.60
CA ALA A 762 -0.97 -8.85 2.83
C ALA A 762 -1.99 -9.66 3.63
N ILE A 763 -1.68 -9.93 4.90
CA ILE A 763 -2.59 -10.71 5.76
C ILE A 763 -3.92 -9.98 5.92
N PHE A 764 -3.89 -8.67 6.20
CA PHE A 764 -5.10 -7.85 6.30
C PHE A 764 -5.88 -7.83 4.98
N SER A 765 -5.21 -7.60 3.85
CA SER A 765 -5.85 -7.55 2.53
C SER A 765 -6.51 -8.88 2.18
N LEU A 766 -5.84 -10.00 2.47
CA LEU A 766 -6.35 -11.34 2.22
C LEU A 766 -7.58 -11.62 3.08
N ILE A 767 -7.49 -11.36 4.39
CA ILE A 767 -8.48 -11.82 5.38
C ILE A 767 -9.72 -10.94 5.46
N LEU A 768 -9.61 -9.65 5.10
CA LEU A 768 -10.75 -8.75 5.07
C LEU A 768 -11.58 -8.85 3.78
N THR A 769 -11.14 -9.63 2.78
CA THR A 769 -11.96 -9.89 1.59
C THR A 769 -13.22 -10.69 1.98
N PRO A 770 -14.37 -10.43 1.32
CA PRO A 770 -15.55 -11.25 1.51
C PRO A 770 -15.25 -12.73 1.22
N LEU A 771 -15.70 -13.63 2.12
CA LEU A 771 -15.53 -15.09 2.03
C LEU A 771 -14.08 -15.60 2.15
N ALA A 772 -13.10 -14.75 2.50
CA ALA A 772 -11.71 -15.12 2.75
C ALA A 772 -11.54 -16.35 3.63
N LEU A 773 -12.32 -16.47 4.72
CA LEU A 773 -12.17 -17.56 5.69
C LEU A 773 -12.74 -18.90 5.20
N THR A 774 -13.37 -18.92 4.02
CA THR A 774 -13.82 -20.14 3.34
C THR A 774 -12.95 -20.51 2.15
N ASP A 775 -12.06 -19.62 1.72
CA ASP A 775 -11.08 -19.87 0.67
C ASP A 775 -9.78 -20.42 1.29
N LEU A 776 -9.57 -21.73 1.13
CA LEU A 776 -8.41 -22.42 1.69
C LEU A 776 -7.08 -21.90 1.12
N SER A 777 -7.07 -21.37 -0.10
CA SER A 777 -5.87 -20.81 -0.72
C SER A 777 -5.51 -19.46 -0.08
N VAL A 778 -6.50 -18.62 0.18
CA VAL A 778 -6.35 -17.33 0.88
C VAL A 778 -5.87 -17.57 2.31
N ILE A 779 -6.47 -18.53 3.01
CA ILE A 779 -6.11 -18.89 4.38
C ILE A 779 -4.69 -19.44 4.46
N SER A 780 -4.35 -20.42 3.62
CA SER A 780 -3.01 -20.99 3.60
C SER A 780 -1.96 -19.94 3.26
N LYS A 781 -2.27 -19.02 2.33
CA LYS A 781 -1.39 -17.91 1.98
C LYS A 781 -1.19 -16.93 3.14
N ALA A 782 -2.27 -16.46 3.77
CA ALA A 782 -2.19 -15.58 4.93
C ALA A 782 -1.45 -16.25 6.11
N ALA A 783 -1.70 -17.53 6.36
CA ALA A 783 -0.99 -18.32 7.37
C ALA A 783 0.51 -18.41 7.08
N ASN A 784 0.90 -18.66 5.83
CA ASN A 784 2.30 -18.74 5.44
C ASN A 784 3.03 -17.40 5.57
N ILE A 785 2.38 -16.30 5.18
CA ILE A 785 2.92 -14.95 5.37
C ILE A 785 3.09 -14.68 6.87
N ARG A 786 2.09 -15.02 7.69
CA ARG A 786 2.18 -14.85 9.14
C ARG A 786 3.33 -15.64 9.76
N ARG A 787 3.52 -16.89 9.32
CA ARG A 787 4.60 -17.77 9.79
C ARG A 787 5.98 -17.34 9.30
N GLY A 788 6.05 -16.62 8.18
CA GLY A 788 7.28 -16.04 7.64
C GLY A 788 7.79 -14.84 8.43
N MET A 789 6.93 -14.18 9.21
CA MET A 789 7.32 -13.02 10.04
C MET A 789 8.16 -13.46 11.25
N ASP A 790 9.33 -12.84 11.43
CA ASP A 790 10.18 -13.11 12.58
C ASP A 790 9.70 -12.39 13.86
N THR A 791 10.25 -12.76 15.02
CA THR A 791 9.89 -12.15 16.31
C THR A 791 10.20 -10.65 16.38
N ALA A 792 11.21 -10.16 15.65
CA ALA A 792 11.54 -8.73 15.64
C ALA A 792 10.50 -7.95 14.82
N GLU A 793 10.04 -8.50 13.70
CA GLU A 793 8.98 -7.95 12.84
C GLU A 793 7.62 -7.93 13.54
N VAL A 794 7.27 -8.99 14.26
CA VAL A 794 6.05 -9.01 15.09
C VAL A 794 6.18 -8.01 16.24
N ALA A 795 7.37 -7.84 16.83
CA ALA A 795 7.60 -6.83 17.87
C ALA A 795 7.49 -5.39 17.35
N LYS A 796 7.72 -5.15 16.04
CA LYS A 796 7.45 -3.84 15.41
C LYS A 796 5.97 -3.48 15.45
N LEU A 797 5.06 -4.46 15.47
CA LEU A 797 3.61 -4.27 15.67
C LEU A 797 3.23 -4.03 17.14
N GLY A 798 4.24 -3.87 17.99
CA GLY A 798 4.13 -3.45 19.38
C GLY A 798 3.79 -4.56 20.37
N ARG A 799 4.02 -4.23 21.64
CA ARG A 799 4.18 -5.22 22.72
C ARG A 799 2.92 -6.02 23.03
N SER A 800 1.74 -5.39 22.95
CA SER A 800 0.45 -6.06 23.19
C SER A 800 0.20 -7.16 22.15
N VAL A 801 0.34 -6.81 20.87
CA VAL A 801 0.20 -7.74 19.73
C VAL A 801 1.22 -8.86 19.83
N ALA A 802 2.50 -8.52 20.04
CA ALA A 802 3.57 -9.52 20.15
C ALA A 802 3.33 -10.53 21.28
N ASN A 803 2.98 -10.07 22.48
CA ASN A 803 2.71 -10.96 23.61
C ASN A 803 1.53 -11.92 23.34
N ARG A 804 0.44 -11.42 22.75
CA ARG A 804 -0.73 -12.26 22.44
C ARG A 804 -0.48 -13.20 21.26
N MET A 805 0.34 -12.79 20.29
CA MET A 805 0.80 -13.66 19.22
C MET A 805 1.68 -14.81 19.75
N ASP A 806 2.56 -14.53 20.72
CA ASP A 806 3.33 -15.58 21.41
C ASP A 806 2.43 -16.58 22.15
N ILE A 807 1.30 -16.11 22.70
CA ILE A 807 0.28 -16.98 23.29
C ILE A 807 -0.36 -17.87 22.22
N VAL A 808 -0.80 -17.29 21.10
CA VAL A 808 -1.38 -18.05 19.97
C VAL A 808 -0.41 -19.14 19.50
N GLN A 809 0.86 -18.78 19.25
CA GLN A 809 1.87 -19.72 18.78
C GLN A 809 2.16 -20.84 19.79
N ARG A 810 2.19 -20.49 21.08
CA ARG A 810 2.40 -21.45 22.15
C ARG A 810 1.24 -22.43 22.24
N ILE A 811 0.00 -21.95 22.24
CA ILE A 811 -1.20 -22.77 22.43
C ILE A 811 -1.51 -23.62 21.19
N ALA A 812 -1.58 -23.00 20.01
CA ALA A 812 -1.86 -23.70 18.76
C ALA A 812 -0.68 -24.60 18.30
N GLY A 813 0.56 -24.27 18.71
CA GLY A 813 1.78 -25.04 18.41
C GLY A 813 2.03 -26.27 19.30
N MET A 814 1.28 -26.48 20.39
CA MET A 814 1.49 -27.60 21.34
C MET A 814 1.36 -29.01 20.73
N CYS A 815 0.88 -29.16 19.50
CA CYS A 815 0.70 -30.47 18.84
C CYS A 815 1.76 -30.82 17.76
N ARG A 816 2.82 -30.03 17.55
CA ARG A 816 3.97 -30.48 16.73
C ARG A 816 4.86 -31.42 17.56
N LYS A 817 4.56 -32.73 17.53
CA LYS A 817 5.62 -33.73 17.72
C LYS A 817 6.49 -33.73 16.46
N ILE A 818 7.80 -33.55 16.67
CA ILE A 818 8.89 -33.65 15.69
C ILE A 818 8.77 -34.95 14.89
#